data_AF-A0AA39ZIK1-F1
#
_entry.id   AF-A0AA39ZIK1-F1
#
_cell.length_a   1.000
_cell.length_b   1.000
_cell.length_c   1.000
_cell.angle_alpha   90.00
_cell.angle_beta   90.00
_cell.angle_gamma   90.00
#
_symmetry.space_group_name_H-M   'P 1'
#
loop_
_entity.id
_entity.type
_entity.pdbx_description
1 polymer ?
#
loop_
_entity_poly.entity_id
_entity_poly.type
_entity_poly.pdbx_seq_one_letter_code
_entity_poly.pdbx_strand_id
1 'polypeptide(L)'
;MDPISALSIVANVFGVITFARDAFVIASQIHSSASGSSDSIANLSISARQLRSSTDLLLDQRDAVLASSKNIDQELQQFTDASIHISNQISDLVRKVQGRNGSSSSWYAVQVTMRSLWNKETMEKLEAQLTSTRAGLQLYVSVSVSGKLDRLSMTMQDAMGLLDQRGKSLLETMLRGFEDIKHQGDIIIENQFRTETVSQLRHQELLAAVERVSVTHDFVQPQEYGRTDGMKLSTQQDLPPETIHMIQTAILMSLKFPTIDDREEMIHQAHKNTFQWVYCDPVTCEKPWDDLRKFLAEQSGVYWVTGKAGSGKSTLMKYIFYGEKTEGLLNSWSGGKRLIKASFYFYYKGSELQKSEIGVLRSLLYQVLDQDRDMIRLVFEERFWKLSASANKRATFTPTTMELKRAFQKLLGLCRSAKTHLFLTVDGLDEYNASTAEMGLLVDTLKALSDVPWIKILVSSRPWNVFEEHFSGCPRLRLHDLTHPDILRFARDKLCEHPRFSGLLAKGNPEAKALMNDVVTASSGVFLWVYLVIRSLLEGLTNGDTIADLQTRLLELPTDLEDLFRHMWDNIDKRYRAQASRLIQLVEAGTFDGAKLSLLGLSLAESKDVGYALDAPIIMGAVQDQETLSTTLSRLNGYPGIPTCNHLKS
;
A
#
# COMPACT_ATOMS: atom_id res chain seq x y z
N MET A 1 -5.93 39.82 -16.78
CA MET A 1 -7.13 39.40 -16.01
C MET A 1 -7.46 37.93 -16.33
N ASP A 2 -7.80 37.12 -15.32
CA ASP A 2 -8.28 35.75 -15.47
C ASP A 2 -9.67 35.70 -16.17
N PRO A 3 -9.98 34.71 -17.03
CA PRO A 3 -11.23 34.68 -17.82
C PRO A 3 -12.51 34.61 -16.97
N ILE A 4 -12.49 33.90 -15.84
CA ILE A 4 -13.65 33.74 -14.95
C ILE A 4 -13.92 35.06 -14.22
N SER A 5 -12.85 35.71 -13.77
CA SER A 5 -12.91 37.03 -13.14
C SER A 5 -13.45 38.10 -14.10
N ALA A 6 -13.02 38.06 -15.37
CA ALA A 6 -13.52 38.97 -16.41
C ALA A 6 -15.01 38.77 -16.71
N LEU A 7 -15.46 37.52 -16.79
CA LEU A 7 -16.86 37.17 -17.06
C LEU A 7 -17.78 37.60 -15.90
N SER A 8 -17.31 37.47 -14.66
CA SER A 8 -18.04 37.96 -13.47
C SER A 8 -18.24 39.48 -13.51
N ILE A 9 -17.20 40.25 -13.84
CA ILE A 9 -17.32 41.72 -13.97
C ILE A 9 -18.33 42.08 -15.07
N VAL A 10 -18.21 41.46 -16.25
CA VAL A 10 -19.14 41.68 -17.37
C VAL A 10 -20.59 41.43 -16.95
N ALA A 11 -20.87 40.32 -16.25
CA ALA A 11 -22.21 39.97 -15.81
C ALA A 11 -22.80 41.04 -14.87
N ASN A 12 -21.99 41.56 -13.95
CA ASN A 12 -22.40 42.61 -13.03
C ASN A 12 -22.62 43.96 -13.74
N VAL A 13 -21.79 44.32 -14.72
CA VAL A 13 -22.01 45.51 -15.55
C VAL A 13 -23.34 45.41 -16.31
N PHE A 14 -23.66 44.25 -16.89
CA PHE A 14 -24.97 44.01 -17.53
C PHE A 14 -26.14 44.16 -16.55
N GLY A 15 -25.98 43.66 -15.32
CA GLY A 15 -26.96 43.83 -14.25
C GLY A 15 -27.25 45.30 -13.98
N VAL A 16 -26.19 46.10 -13.74
CA VAL A 16 -26.30 47.55 -13.49
C VAL A 16 -27.02 48.27 -14.65
N ILE A 17 -26.61 48.02 -15.90
CA ILE A 17 -27.24 48.65 -17.08
C ILE A 17 -28.73 48.27 -17.19
N THR A 18 -29.08 47.02 -16.90
CA THR A 18 -30.47 46.54 -17.01
C THR A 18 -31.36 47.18 -15.95
N PHE A 19 -30.95 47.17 -14.69
CA PHE A 19 -31.73 47.80 -13.62
C PHE A 19 -31.79 49.33 -13.76
N ALA A 20 -30.73 49.96 -14.29
CA ALA A 20 -30.71 51.38 -14.61
C ALA A 20 -31.75 51.72 -15.69
N ARG A 21 -31.86 50.90 -16.75
CA ARG A 21 -32.88 51.07 -17.79
C ARG A 21 -34.29 50.88 -17.22
N ASP A 22 -34.52 49.86 -16.40
CA ASP A 22 -35.84 49.61 -15.82
C ASP A 22 -36.29 50.77 -14.91
N ALA A 23 -35.39 51.27 -14.06
CA ALA A 23 -35.64 52.46 -13.25
C ALA A 23 -35.92 53.70 -14.12
N PHE A 24 -35.18 53.87 -15.22
CA PHE A 24 -35.38 54.96 -16.17
C PHE A 24 -36.76 54.89 -16.85
N VAL A 25 -37.16 53.71 -17.34
CA VAL A 25 -38.46 53.51 -18.00
C VAL A 25 -39.61 53.82 -17.04
N ILE A 26 -39.55 53.30 -15.82
CA ILE A 26 -40.58 53.55 -14.80
C ILE A 26 -40.63 55.05 -14.45
N ALA A 27 -39.47 55.72 -14.33
CA ALA A 27 -39.41 57.15 -14.07
C ALA A 27 -40.00 57.99 -15.23
N SER A 28 -39.75 57.60 -16.49
CA SER A 28 -40.30 58.25 -17.68
C SER A 28 -41.82 58.08 -17.80
N GLN A 29 -42.35 56.92 -17.40
CA GLN A 29 -43.80 56.69 -17.29
C GLN A 29 -44.44 57.61 -16.24
N ILE A 30 -43.79 57.81 -15.09
CA ILE A 30 -44.26 58.75 -14.06
C ILE A 30 -44.24 60.20 -14.58
N HIS A 31 -43.23 60.58 -15.37
CA HIS A 31 -43.14 61.91 -15.97
C HIS A 31 -44.30 62.22 -16.94
N SER A 32 -44.69 61.24 -17.77
CA SER A 32 -45.69 61.40 -18.84
C SER A 32 -47.15 61.15 -18.43
N SER A 33 -47.41 60.47 -17.32
CA SER A 33 -48.77 60.06 -16.90
C SER A 33 -49.57 61.18 -16.21
N ALA A 34 -50.85 61.36 -16.57
CA ALA A 34 -51.71 62.42 -16.01
C ALA A 34 -52.36 62.08 -14.66
N SER A 35 -52.38 60.81 -14.26
CA SER A 35 -52.91 60.30 -12.98
C SER A 35 -51.93 59.34 -12.32
N GLY A 36 -51.93 59.31 -10.99
CA GLY A 36 -50.94 58.57 -10.20
C GLY A 36 -51.40 57.22 -9.70
N SER A 37 -50.50 56.24 -9.74
CA SER A 37 -50.61 54.99 -8.97
C SER A 37 -49.47 54.92 -7.94
N SER A 38 -49.81 54.52 -6.71
CA SER A 38 -48.82 54.25 -5.65
C SER A 38 -47.84 53.14 -6.07
N ASP A 39 -48.30 52.22 -6.93
CA ASP A 39 -47.53 51.06 -7.40
C ASP A 39 -46.36 51.46 -8.29
N SER A 40 -46.48 52.50 -9.12
CA SER A 40 -45.37 52.96 -9.97
C SER A 40 -44.22 53.57 -9.16
N ILE A 41 -44.54 54.27 -8.07
CA ILE A 41 -43.53 54.82 -7.14
C ILE A 41 -42.88 53.69 -6.33
N ALA A 42 -43.68 52.71 -5.88
CA ALA A 42 -43.16 51.52 -5.20
C ALA A 42 -42.20 50.73 -6.11
N ASN A 43 -42.58 50.51 -7.37
CA ASN A 43 -41.75 49.80 -8.36
C ASN A 43 -40.46 50.56 -8.68
N LEU A 44 -40.52 51.89 -8.83
CA LEU A 44 -39.30 52.71 -8.99
C LEU A 44 -38.35 52.56 -7.79
N SER A 45 -38.90 52.47 -6.58
CA SER A 45 -38.09 52.27 -5.36
C SER A 45 -37.44 50.89 -5.30
N ILE A 46 -38.09 49.86 -5.86
CA ILE A 46 -37.54 48.50 -5.94
C ILE A 46 -36.41 48.46 -6.97
N SER A 47 -36.64 48.99 -8.18
CA SER A 47 -35.62 49.04 -9.23
C SER A 47 -34.41 49.88 -8.80
N ALA A 48 -34.60 50.97 -8.05
CA ALA A 48 -33.50 51.76 -7.51
C ALA A 48 -32.69 51.03 -6.43
N ARG A 49 -33.31 50.20 -5.59
CA ARG A 49 -32.58 49.36 -4.63
C ARG A 49 -31.77 48.28 -5.33
N GLN A 50 -32.35 47.63 -6.35
CA GLN A 50 -31.67 46.60 -7.15
C GLN A 50 -30.50 47.17 -7.95
N LEU A 51 -30.68 48.36 -8.53
CA LEU A 51 -29.60 49.10 -9.17
C LEU A 51 -28.45 49.36 -8.20
N ARG A 52 -28.76 49.89 -7.00
CA ARG A 52 -27.74 50.18 -5.98
C ARG A 52 -26.98 48.93 -5.53
N SER A 53 -27.70 47.84 -5.21
CA SER A 53 -27.09 46.58 -4.82
C SER A 53 -26.17 46.01 -5.91
N SER A 54 -26.56 46.13 -7.19
CA SER A 54 -25.74 45.65 -8.30
C SER A 54 -24.48 46.51 -8.50
N THR A 55 -24.60 47.83 -8.25
CA THR A 55 -23.48 48.77 -8.33
C THR A 55 -22.49 48.58 -7.19
N ASP A 56 -22.97 48.29 -5.97
CA ASP A 56 -22.10 47.98 -4.82
C ASP A 56 -21.31 46.68 -5.06
N LEU A 57 -21.94 45.62 -5.57
CA LEU A 57 -21.26 44.37 -5.94
C LEU A 57 -20.21 44.57 -7.05
N LEU A 58 -20.51 45.43 -8.02
CA LEU A 58 -19.59 45.78 -9.10
C LEU A 58 -18.36 46.52 -8.56
N LEU A 59 -18.53 47.43 -7.60
CA LEU A 59 -17.44 48.18 -6.96
C LEU A 59 -16.52 47.25 -6.15
N ASP A 60 -17.08 46.37 -5.33
CA ASP A 60 -16.31 45.42 -4.52
C ASP A 60 -15.46 44.48 -5.39
N GLN A 61 -16.04 43.96 -6.47
CA GLN A 61 -15.31 43.11 -7.42
C GLN A 61 -14.23 43.88 -8.19
N ARG A 62 -14.53 45.11 -8.63
CA ARG A 62 -13.56 45.95 -9.33
C ARG A 62 -12.34 46.21 -8.46
N ASP A 63 -12.56 46.56 -7.19
CA ASP A 63 -11.49 46.90 -6.25
C ASP A 63 -10.65 45.65 -5.89
N ALA A 64 -11.28 44.48 -5.77
CA ALA A 64 -10.57 43.20 -5.59
C ALA A 64 -9.70 42.81 -6.80
N VAL A 65 -10.18 43.08 -8.03
CA VAL A 65 -9.43 42.78 -9.27
C VAL A 65 -8.30 43.79 -9.51
N LEU A 66 -8.51 45.07 -9.17
CA LEU A 66 -7.47 46.10 -9.16
C LEU A 66 -6.33 45.78 -8.19
N ALA A 67 -6.65 45.21 -7.02
CA ALA A 67 -5.66 44.83 -6.02
C ALA A 67 -4.79 43.62 -6.43
N SER A 68 -5.32 42.74 -7.28
CA SER A 68 -4.73 41.43 -7.60
C SER A 68 -4.04 41.36 -8.98
N SER A 69 -4.27 42.30 -9.90
CA SER A 69 -3.72 42.21 -11.27
C SER A 69 -3.18 43.54 -11.82
N LYS A 70 -1.91 43.57 -12.27
CA LYS A 70 -1.29 44.72 -12.94
C LYS A 70 -1.72 44.94 -14.40
N ASN A 71 -2.32 43.93 -15.04
CA ASN A 71 -2.79 43.99 -16.43
C ASN A 71 -4.31 43.87 -16.46
N ILE A 72 -4.96 45.02 -16.39
CA ILE A 72 -6.41 45.15 -16.42
C ILE A 72 -6.82 45.50 -17.84
N ASP A 73 -7.88 44.84 -18.31
CA ASP A 73 -8.45 45.09 -19.62
C ASP A 73 -9.08 46.49 -19.62
N GLN A 74 -8.39 47.44 -20.27
CA GLN A 74 -8.73 48.87 -20.20
C GLN A 74 -10.13 49.15 -20.75
N GLU A 75 -10.58 48.39 -21.75
CA GLU A 75 -11.93 48.53 -22.31
C GLU A 75 -13.00 48.11 -21.29
N LEU A 76 -12.77 47.00 -20.57
CA LEU A 76 -13.69 46.53 -19.53
C LEU A 76 -13.76 47.50 -18.34
N GLN A 77 -12.65 48.16 -17.99
CA GLN A 77 -12.64 49.22 -16.98
C GLN A 77 -13.48 50.42 -17.41
N GLN A 78 -13.36 50.87 -18.67
CA GLN A 78 -14.16 51.98 -19.19
C GLN A 78 -15.67 51.69 -19.09
N PHE A 79 -16.11 50.47 -19.43
CA PHE A 79 -17.52 50.09 -19.29
C PHE A 79 -17.98 50.01 -17.84
N THR A 80 -17.10 49.55 -16.95
CA THR A 80 -17.38 49.48 -15.50
C THR A 80 -17.60 50.89 -14.93
N ASP A 81 -16.69 51.82 -15.22
CA ASP A 81 -16.76 53.19 -14.72
C ASP A 81 -17.95 53.97 -15.32
N ALA A 82 -18.22 53.78 -16.62
CA ALA A 82 -19.40 54.37 -17.26
C ALA A 82 -20.71 53.88 -16.63
N SER A 83 -20.80 52.59 -16.30
CA SER A 83 -22.01 52.00 -15.71
C SER A 83 -22.23 52.46 -14.27
N ILE A 84 -21.16 52.59 -13.48
CA ILE A 84 -21.22 53.18 -12.13
C ILE A 84 -21.67 54.65 -12.22
N HIS A 85 -21.14 55.41 -13.16
CA HIS A 85 -21.52 56.82 -13.35
C HIS A 85 -23.02 56.97 -13.67
N ILE A 86 -23.53 56.18 -14.62
CA ILE A 86 -24.95 56.17 -15.00
C ILE A 86 -25.82 55.75 -13.79
N SER A 87 -25.42 54.70 -13.07
CA SER A 87 -26.14 54.23 -11.87
C SER A 87 -26.27 55.33 -10.81
N ASN A 88 -25.19 56.06 -10.56
CA ASN A 88 -25.18 57.13 -9.56
C ASN A 88 -26.09 58.29 -9.96
N GLN A 89 -26.07 58.68 -11.24
CA GLN A 89 -26.98 59.73 -11.75
C GLN A 89 -28.45 59.34 -11.59
N ILE A 90 -28.83 58.11 -11.97
CA ILE A 90 -30.21 57.63 -11.83
C ILE A 90 -30.61 57.50 -10.36
N SER A 91 -29.71 56.99 -9.51
CA SER A 91 -29.97 56.83 -8.06
C SER A 91 -30.16 58.16 -7.34
N ASP A 92 -29.35 59.19 -7.67
CA ASP A 92 -29.51 60.53 -7.09
C ASP A 92 -30.81 61.20 -7.52
N LEU A 93 -31.22 60.98 -8.76
CA LEU A 93 -32.51 61.48 -9.27
C LEU A 93 -33.68 60.81 -8.58
N VAL A 94 -33.66 59.47 -8.43
CA VAL A 94 -34.71 58.74 -7.71
C VAL A 94 -34.79 59.15 -6.24
N ARG A 95 -33.65 59.38 -5.58
CA ARG A 95 -33.60 59.85 -4.18
C ARG A 95 -34.24 61.23 -4.00
N LYS A 96 -34.03 62.16 -4.94
CA LYS A 96 -34.66 63.50 -4.90
C LYS A 96 -36.18 63.45 -5.02
N VAL A 97 -36.71 62.46 -5.75
CA VAL A 97 -38.16 62.23 -5.89
C VAL A 97 -38.74 61.61 -4.61
N GLN A 98 -38.02 60.68 -3.97
CA GLN A 98 -38.46 60.02 -2.74
C GLN A 98 -38.37 60.91 -1.49
N GLY A 99 -37.41 61.84 -1.44
CA GLY A 99 -37.15 62.72 -0.28
C GLY A 99 -38.24 63.76 0.04
N ARG A 100 -39.32 63.85 -0.74
CA ARG A 100 -40.46 64.76 -0.48
C ARG A 100 -41.76 64.06 -0.05
N ASN A 101 -41.75 62.74 0.15
CA ASN A 101 -42.90 61.98 0.64
C ASN A 101 -43.10 62.05 2.17
N GLY A 102 -43.12 63.26 2.72
CA GLY A 102 -43.63 63.53 4.06
C GLY A 102 -45.08 64.03 3.98
N SER A 103 -46.04 63.16 4.32
CA SER A 103 -47.48 63.44 4.52
C SER A 103 -48.21 64.30 3.47
N SER A 104 -49.06 63.65 2.66
CA SER A 104 -50.10 64.21 1.76
C SER A 104 -49.66 65.12 0.60
N SER A 105 -48.60 64.77 -0.14
CA SER A 105 -48.31 65.48 -1.41
C SER A 105 -49.18 64.95 -2.56
N SER A 106 -50.02 65.83 -3.12
CA SER A 106 -50.76 65.60 -4.38
C SER A 106 -49.84 65.03 -5.45
N TRP A 107 -50.27 63.99 -6.17
CA TRP A 107 -49.55 63.40 -7.32
C TRP A 107 -48.99 64.45 -8.29
N TYR A 108 -49.70 65.56 -8.41
CA TYR A 108 -49.29 66.73 -9.16
C TYR A 108 -47.93 67.30 -8.72
N ALA A 109 -47.62 67.33 -7.43
CA ALA A 109 -46.34 67.83 -6.90
C ALA A 109 -45.17 66.88 -7.23
N VAL A 110 -45.41 65.56 -7.23
CA VAL A 110 -44.43 64.55 -7.66
C VAL A 110 -44.17 64.69 -9.16
N GLN A 111 -45.23 64.85 -9.96
CA GLN A 111 -45.14 65.05 -11.40
C GLN A 111 -44.42 66.35 -11.77
N VAL A 112 -44.70 67.46 -11.09
CA VAL A 112 -44.03 68.75 -11.31
C VAL A 112 -42.56 68.66 -10.93
N THR A 113 -42.22 67.99 -9.82
CA THR A 113 -40.83 67.77 -9.42
C THR A 113 -40.08 66.93 -10.45
N MET A 114 -40.70 65.85 -10.96
CA MET A 114 -40.14 65.03 -12.03
C MET A 114 -39.94 65.83 -13.33
N ARG A 115 -40.90 66.64 -13.76
CA ARG A 115 -40.79 67.51 -14.95
C ARG A 115 -39.70 68.57 -14.81
N SER A 116 -39.44 69.06 -13.59
CA SER A 116 -38.38 70.04 -13.33
C SER A 116 -36.97 69.43 -13.33
N LEU A 117 -36.84 68.19 -12.84
CA LEU A 117 -35.55 67.50 -12.74
C LEU A 117 -35.18 66.76 -14.02
N TRP A 118 -36.19 66.39 -14.81
CA TRP A 118 -36.05 65.53 -15.97
C TRP A 118 -36.57 66.23 -17.22
N ASN A 119 -35.77 67.13 -17.78
CA ASN A 119 -36.09 67.76 -19.06
C ASN A 119 -35.84 66.78 -20.23
N LYS A 120 -36.47 67.04 -21.38
CA LYS A 120 -36.40 66.13 -22.55
C LYS A 120 -34.95 65.86 -23.02
N GLU A 121 -34.10 66.88 -22.97
CA GLU A 121 -32.69 66.78 -23.38
C GLU A 121 -31.86 65.84 -22.48
N THR A 122 -32.08 65.87 -21.16
CA THR A 122 -31.40 64.96 -20.22
C THR A 122 -31.89 63.52 -20.32
N MET A 123 -33.18 63.29 -20.63
CA MET A 123 -33.71 61.95 -20.93
C MET A 123 -33.01 61.33 -22.12
N GLU A 124 -32.99 62.04 -23.24
CA GLU A 124 -32.44 61.56 -24.50
C GLU A 124 -30.93 61.27 -24.36
N LYS A 125 -30.20 62.10 -23.61
CA LYS A 125 -28.77 61.90 -23.34
C LYS A 125 -28.50 60.64 -22.50
N LEU A 126 -29.24 60.42 -21.42
CA LEU A 126 -29.08 59.25 -20.56
C LEU A 126 -29.45 57.95 -21.29
N GLU A 127 -30.53 57.97 -22.07
CA GLU A 127 -30.96 56.82 -22.87
C GLU A 127 -29.93 56.46 -23.95
N ALA A 128 -29.36 57.47 -24.63
CA ALA A 128 -28.28 57.26 -25.59
C ALA A 128 -27.02 56.67 -24.93
N GLN A 129 -26.66 57.13 -23.73
CA GLN A 129 -25.52 56.62 -22.97
C GLN A 129 -25.71 55.16 -22.51
N LEU A 130 -26.90 54.81 -22.00
CA LEU A 130 -27.26 53.44 -21.62
C LEU A 130 -27.20 52.49 -22.83
N THR A 131 -27.76 52.92 -23.96
CA THR A 131 -27.82 52.11 -25.19
C THR A 131 -26.43 51.89 -25.78
N SER A 132 -25.61 52.96 -25.82
CA SER A 132 -24.23 52.89 -26.33
C SER A 132 -23.34 51.99 -25.47
N THR A 133 -23.40 52.14 -24.14
CA THR A 133 -22.60 51.33 -23.20
C THR A 133 -22.98 49.85 -23.30
N ARG A 134 -24.28 49.53 -23.43
CA ARG A 134 -24.77 48.16 -23.62
C ARG A 134 -24.25 47.54 -24.91
N ALA A 135 -24.34 48.26 -26.03
CA ALA A 135 -23.90 47.77 -27.33
C ALA A 135 -22.38 47.53 -27.37
N GLY A 136 -21.61 48.45 -26.79
CA GLY A 136 -20.15 48.31 -26.66
C GLY A 136 -19.74 47.09 -25.85
N LEU A 137 -20.40 46.85 -24.71
CA LEU A 137 -20.12 45.68 -23.87
C LEU A 137 -20.48 44.36 -24.57
N GLN A 138 -21.61 44.31 -25.29
CA GLN A 138 -21.99 43.13 -26.07
C GLN A 138 -20.96 42.78 -27.15
N LEU A 139 -20.42 43.78 -27.84
CA LEU A 139 -19.36 43.58 -28.82
C LEU A 139 -18.06 43.10 -28.16
N TYR A 140 -17.65 43.72 -27.06
CA TYR A 140 -16.46 43.33 -26.30
C TYR A 140 -16.53 41.86 -25.84
N VAL A 141 -17.66 41.43 -25.28
CA VAL A 141 -17.86 40.02 -24.88
C VAL A 141 -17.76 39.09 -26.08
N SER A 142 -18.39 39.46 -27.19
CA SER A 142 -18.42 38.62 -28.39
C SER A 142 -17.04 38.41 -29.00
N VAL A 143 -16.16 39.41 -28.92
CA VAL A 143 -14.79 39.35 -29.47
C VAL A 143 -13.78 38.77 -28.46
N SER A 144 -13.80 39.25 -27.21
CA SER A 144 -12.79 38.91 -26.19
C SER A 144 -13.01 37.52 -25.58
N VAL A 145 -14.27 37.12 -25.35
CA VAL A 145 -14.59 35.80 -24.75
C VAL A 145 -14.50 34.69 -25.80
N SER A 146 -14.98 34.92 -27.03
CA SER A 146 -14.86 33.94 -28.11
C SER A 146 -13.39 33.68 -28.48
N GLY A 147 -12.57 34.73 -28.62
CA GLY A 147 -11.14 34.56 -28.94
C GLY A 147 -10.33 33.86 -27.85
N LYS A 148 -10.74 33.96 -26.58
CA LYS A 148 -10.12 33.21 -25.46
C LYS A 148 -10.62 31.77 -25.37
N LEU A 149 -11.90 31.52 -25.63
CA LEU A 149 -12.47 30.17 -25.71
C LEU A 149 -11.89 29.37 -26.89
N ASP A 150 -11.68 30.00 -28.04
CA ASP A 150 -11.05 29.36 -29.20
C ASP A 150 -9.60 28.97 -28.93
N ARG A 151 -8.83 29.83 -28.23
CA ARG A 151 -7.46 29.48 -27.80
C ARG A 151 -7.43 28.33 -26.80
N LEU A 152 -8.38 28.27 -25.87
CA LEU A 152 -8.48 27.21 -24.88
C LEU A 152 -8.88 25.89 -25.55
N SER A 153 -9.81 25.94 -26.51
CA SER A 153 -10.24 24.80 -27.34
C SER A 153 -9.10 24.29 -28.23
N MET A 154 -8.32 25.17 -28.86
CA MET A 154 -7.13 24.79 -29.64
C MET A 154 -6.05 24.15 -28.75
N THR A 155 -5.78 24.70 -27.56
CA THR A 155 -4.80 24.13 -26.62
C THR A 155 -5.26 22.75 -26.11
N MET A 156 -6.57 22.58 -25.90
CA MET A 156 -7.16 21.32 -25.47
C MET A 156 -7.19 20.28 -26.59
N GLN A 157 -7.38 20.70 -27.85
CA GLN A 157 -7.24 19.85 -29.04
C GLN A 157 -5.77 19.44 -29.28
N ASP A 158 -4.80 20.33 -29.08
CA ASP A 158 -3.37 19.98 -29.16
C ASP A 158 -2.96 19.03 -28.04
N ALA A 159 -3.45 19.24 -26.82
CA ALA A 159 -3.22 18.32 -25.70
C ALA A 159 -3.88 16.96 -25.92
N MET A 160 -5.10 16.92 -26.44
CA MET A 160 -5.78 15.67 -26.84
C MET A 160 -5.07 15.00 -28.02
N GLY A 161 -4.55 15.76 -28.99
CA GLY A 161 -3.76 15.24 -30.10
C GLY A 161 -2.43 14.63 -29.64
N LEU A 162 -1.75 15.26 -28.67
CA LEU A 162 -0.55 14.73 -28.01
C LEU A 162 -0.87 13.48 -27.17
N LEU A 163 -2.02 13.43 -26.51
CA LEU A 163 -2.49 12.25 -25.77
C LEU A 163 -2.88 11.11 -26.71
N ASP A 164 -3.49 11.40 -27.87
CA ASP A 164 -3.80 10.39 -28.89
C ASP A 164 -2.53 9.89 -29.60
N GLN A 165 -1.57 10.77 -29.88
CA GLN A 165 -0.25 10.37 -30.38
C GLN A 165 0.56 9.56 -29.35
N ARG A 166 0.52 9.94 -28.07
CA ARG A 166 1.11 9.11 -26.99
C ARG A 166 0.37 7.81 -26.81
N GLY A 167 -0.96 7.79 -26.92
CA GLY A 167 -1.77 6.58 -26.85
C GLY A 167 -1.45 5.63 -28.01
N LYS A 168 -1.33 6.14 -29.23
CA LYS A 168 -0.91 5.37 -30.42
C LYS A 168 0.54 4.94 -30.34
N SER A 169 1.45 5.81 -29.91
CA SER A 169 2.86 5.47 -29.69
C SER A 169 3.01 4.42 -28.58
N LEU A 170 2.23 4.51 -27.50
CA LEU A 170 2.20 3.51 -26.44
C LEU A 170 1.61 2.20 -26.95
N LEU A 171 0.55 2.23 -27.76
CA LEU A 171 -0.03 1.04 -28.37
C LEU A 171 0.92 0.39 -29.37
N GLU A 172 1.62 1.16 -30.20
CA GLU A 172 2.66 0.67 -31.11
C GLU A 172 3.90 0.18 -30.37
N THR A 173 4.28 0.82 -29.27
CA THR A 173 5.38 0.38 -28.39
C THR A 173 4.97 -0.86 -27.60
N MET A 174 3.70 -1.01 -27.22
CA MET A 174 3.15 -2.21 -26.62
C MET A 174 3.02 -3.33 -27.64
N LEU A 175 2.62 -3.06 -28.89
CA LEU A 175 2.55 -4.06 -29.96
C LEU A 175 3.94 -4.54 -30.38
N ARG A 176 4.90 -3.63 -30.56
CA ARG A 176 6.32 -3.97 -30.70
C ARG A 176 6.84 -4.65 -29.45
N GLY A 177 6.39 -4.23 -28.27
CA GLY A 177 6.67 -4.87 -27.00
C GLY A 177 6.09 -6.28 -26.91
N PHE A 178 4.93 -6.57 -27.51
CA PHE A 178 4.33 -7.90 -27.58
C PHE A 178 5.06 -8.78 -28.60
N GLU A 179 5.51 -8.22 -29.72
CA GLU A 179 6.40 -8.90 -30.67
C GLU A 179 7.79 -9.15 -30.08
N ASP A 180 8.34 -8.19 -29.33
CA ASP A 180 9.58 -8.32 -28.56
C ASP A 180 9.40 -9.22 -27.35
N ILE A 181 8.23 -9.31 -26.71
CA ILE A 181 7.92 -10.26 -25.64
C ILE A 181 7.68 -11.64 -26.22
N LYS A 182 7.20 -11.75 -27.47
CA LYS A 182 7.09 -13.02 -28.18
C LYS A 182 8.47 -13.49 -28.66
N HIS A 183 9.29 -12.61 -29.21
CA HIS A 183 10.66 -12.91 -29.62
C HIS A 183 11.58 -13.09 -28.40
N GLN A 184 11.43 -12.28 -27.35
CA GLN A 184 12.02 -12.52 -26.05
C GLN A 184 11.42 -13.77 -25.45
N GLY A 185 10.15 -14.12 -25.68
CA GLY A 185 9.53 -15.37 -25.24
C GLY A 185 10.19 -16.58 -25.89
N ASP A 186 10.44 -16.53 -27.19
CA ASP A 186 11.18 -17.57 -27.93
C ASP A 186 12.65 -17.62 -27.50
N ILE A 187 13.30 -16.45 -27.30
CA ILE A 187 14.65 -16.33 -26.74
C ILE A 187 14.68 -16.72 -25.25
N ILE A 188 13.62 -16.55 -24.48
CA ILE A 188 13.47 -16.87 -23.05
C ILE A 188 13.14 -18.34 -22.92
N ILE A 189 12.46 -18.98 -23.88
CA ILE A 189 12.32 -20.44 -23.94
C ILE A 189 13.69 -21.05 -24.28
N GLU A 190 14.42 -20.50 -25.25
CA GLU A 190 15.77 -20.95 -25.60
C GLU A 190 16.79 -20.63 -24.48
N ASN A 191 16.67 -19.46 -23.84
CA ASN A 191 17.47 -19.08 -22.68
C ASN A 191 17.00 -19.77 -21.41
N GLN A 192 15.74 -20.15 -21.23
CA GLN A 192 15.28 -20.97 -20.09
C GLN A 192 15.86 -22.36 -20.23
N PHE A 193 15.90 -22.92 -21.44
CA PHE A 193 16.64 -24.15 -21.68
C PHE A 193 18.12 -23.98 -21.32
N ARG A 194 18.78 -22.90 -21.76
CA ARG A 194 20.18 -22.61 -21.37
C ARG A 194 20.34 -22.25 -19.89
N THR A 195 19.37 -21.62 -19.24
CA THR A 195 19.42 -21.14 -17.85
C THR A 195 19.06 -22.25 -16.88
N GLU A 196 18.17 -23.19 -17.24
CA GLU A 196 18.02 -24.49 -16.58
C GLU A 196 19.32 -25.26 -16.69
N THR A 197 19.93 -25.34 -17.87
CA THR A 197 21.22 -26.05 -18.03
C THR A 197 22.33 -25.38 -17.21
N VAL A 198 22.40 -24.04 -17.18
CA VAL A 198 23.39 -23.28 -16.39
C VAL A 198 23.06 -23.31 -14.89
N SER A 199 21.80 -23.33 -14.49
CA SER A 199 21.39 -23.45 -13.08
C SER A 199 21.60 -24.87 -12.57
N GLN A 200 21.38 -25.89 -13.40
CA GLN A 200 21.78 -27.28 -13.14
C GLN A 200 23.30 -27.40 -13.03
N LEU A 201 24.07 -26.80 -13.93
CA LEU A 201 25.55 -26.77 -13.83
C LEU A 201 26.03 -26.03 -12.57
N ARG A 202 25.43 -24.89 -12.21
CA ARG A 202 25.76 -24.13 -10.99
C ARG A 202 25.35 -24.86 -9.71
N HIS A 203 24.22 -25.56 -9.75
CA HIS A 203 23.77 -26.42 -8.67
C HIS A 203 24.74 -27.61 -8.52
N GLN A 204 25.16 -28.21 -9.62
CA GLN A 204 26.17 -29.27 -9.64
C GLN A 204 27.53 -28.79 -9.12
N GLU A 205 27.95 -27.54 -9.40
CA GLU A 205 29.15 -26.94 -8.79
C GLU A 205 29.03 -26.79 -7.27
N LEU A 206 27.84 -26.44 -6.77
CA LEU A 206 27.61 -26.25 -5.34
C LEU A 206 27.47 -27.59 -4.61
N LEU A 207 26.79 -28.57 -5.20
CA LEU A 207 26.80 -29.96 -4.75
C LEU A 207 28.21 -30.55 -4.75
N ALA A 208 28.99 -30.35 -5.82
CA ALA A 208 30.38 -30.80 -5.90
C ALA A 208 31.30 -30.08 -4.89
N ALA A 209 30.96 -28.86 -4.46
CA ALA A 209 31.67 -28.18 -3.39
C ALA A 209 31.32 -28.75 -2.02
N VAL A 210 30.03 -29.06 -1.79
CA VAL A 210 29.57 -29.77 -0.59
C VAL A 210 30.20 -31.16 -0.50
N GLU A 211 30.21 -31.92 -1.59
CA GLU A 211 30.84 -33.23 -1.69
C GLU A 211 32.36 -33.14 -1.42
N ARG A 212 33.04 -32.09 -1.92
CA ARG A 212 34.45 -31.81 -1.57
C ARG A 212 34.67 -31.52 -0.08
N VAL A 213 33.68 -30.91 0.59
CA VAL A 213 33.70 -30.71 2.05
C VAL A 213 33.40 -32.01 2.81
N SER A 214 32.62 -32.92 2.23
CA SER A 214 32.23 -34.20 2.85
C SER A 214 33.23 -35.35 2.63
N VAL A 215 33.93 -35.40 1.49
CA VAL A 215 34.74 -36.55 1.06
C VAL A 215 36.24 -36.45 1.42
N THR A 216 36.76 -35.26 1.76
CA THR A 216 38.21 -35.09 1.99
C THR A 216 38.62 -35.47 3.42
N HIS A 217 39.14 -36.70 3.54
CA HIS A 217 39.89 -37.19 4.70
C HIS A 217 41.42 -36.99 4.58
N ASP A 218 41.96 -36.59 3.42
CA ASP A 218 43.38 -36.22 3.24
C ASP A 218 43.59 -35.16 2.13
N PHE A 219 44.39 -34.15 2.48
CA PHE A 219 45.16 -33.14 1.70
C PHE A 219 44.65 -32.46 0.41
N VAL A 220 44.71 -31.11 0.42
CA VAL A 220 45.43 -30.30 -0.58
C VAL A 220 46.20 -29.19 0.15
N GLN A 221 47.53 -29.32 0.22
CA GLN A 221 48.44 -28.18 0.44
C GLN A 221 48.37 -27.25 -0.78
N PRO A 222 48.48 -25.91 -0.62
CA PRO A 222 48.53 -25.01 -1.77
C PRO A 222 49.83 -25.27 -2.56
N GLN A 223 49.71 -25.87 -3.76
CA GLN A 223 50.79 -25.90 -4.73
C GLN A 223 50.97 -24.51 -5.34
N GLU A 224 52.21 -24.04 -5.29
CA GLU A 224 52.72 -22.86 -5.97
C GLU A 224 52.43 -22.93 -7.48
N TYR A 225 51.61 -22.02 -7.98
CA TYR A 225 51.55 -21.73 -9.41
C TYR A 225 52.55 -20.62 -9.76
N GLY A 226 53.34 -20.90 -10.79
CA GLY A 226 54.58 -20.22 -11.12
C GLY A 226 54.48 -18.72 -11.44
N ARG A 227 55.65 -18.10 -11.22
CA ARG A 227 56.05 -16.73 -11.53
C ARG A 227 55.67 -16.28 -12.94
N THR A 228 54.98 -15.15 -13.02
CA THR A 228 55.25 -14.08 -14.00
C THR A 228 55.21 -12.73 -13.28
N ASP A 229 56.00 -11.80 -13.80
CA ASP A 229 56.68 -10.74 -13.07
C ASP A 229 55.81 -9.67 -12.39
N GLY A 230 56.28 -9.22 -11.23
CA GLY A 230 56.53 -7.79 -11.05
C GLY A 230 55.47 -6.92 -10.38
N MET A 231 54.88 -7.33 -9.25
CA MET A 231 54.49 -6.35 -8.23
C MET A 231 54.55 -6.98 -6.83
N LYS A 232 55.57 -6.59 -6.07
CA LYS A 232 55.73 -6.99 -4.67
C LYS A 232 54.49 -6.53 -3.89
N LEU A 233 53.59 -7.46 -3.54
CA LEU A 233 52.65 -7.26 -2.44
C LEU A 233 53.49 -7.11 -1.17
N SER A 234 53.63 -5.87 -0.73
CA SER A 234 54.17 -5.52 0.57
C SER A 234 53.42 -6.32 1.65
N THR A 235 54.22 -6.96 2.50
CA THR A 235 53.99 -7.23 3.93
C THR A 235 52.61 -6.84 4.45
N GLN A 236 51.89 -7.82 5.02
CA GLN A 236 50.80 -7.63 5.98
C GLN A 236 51.12 -6.43 6.90
N GLN A 237 50.60 -5.25 6.56
CA GLN A 237 50.54 -4.14 7.47
C GLN A 237 49.37 -4.44 8.40
N ASP A 238 49.64 -4.53 9.69
CA ASP A 238 48.60 -4.60 10.72
C ASP A 238 47.73 -3.34 10.60
N LEU A 239 46.62 -3.47 9.87
CA LEU A 239 45.59 -2.45 9.81
C LEU A 239 45.13 -2.17 11.25
N PRO A 240 44.94 -0.89 11.63
CA PRO A 240 44.42 -0.57 12.96
C PRO A 240 43.10 -1.33 13.23
N PRO A 241 42.87 -1.83 14.46
CA PRO A 241 41.65 -2.59 14.79
C PRO A 241 40.36 -1.85 14.41
N GLU A 242 40.34 -0.52 14.56
CA GLU A 242 39.23 0.34 14.15
C GLU A 242 38.96 0.27 12.64
N THR A 243 40.01 0.23 11.82
CA THR A 243 39.89 0.12 10.36
C THR A 243 39.35 -1.24 9.95
N ILE A 244 39.81 -2.31 10.60
CA ILE A 244 39.29 -3.67 10.40
C ILE A 244 37.80 -3.72 10.73
N HIS A 245 37.42 -3.18 11.90
CA HIS A 245 36.03 -3.14 12.34
C HIS A 245 35.13 -2.33 11.38
N MET A 246 35.63 -1.20 10.88
CA MET A 246 34.91 -0.39 9.89
C MET A 246 34.66 -1.15 8.58
N ILE A 247 35.66 -1.87 8.07
CA ILE A 247 35.54 -2.65 6.83
C ILE A 247 34.60 -3.85 7.05
N GLN A 248 34.76 -4.57 8.17
CA GLN A 248 33.87 -5.68 8.54
C GLN A 248 32.42 -5.20 8.61
N THR A 249 32.18 -4.04 9.24
CA THR A 249 30.85 -3.45 9.32
C THR A 249 30.31 -3.06 7.94
N ALA A 250 31.13 -2.49 7.06
CA ALA A 250 30.70 -2.14 5.71
C ALA A 250 30.29 -3.37 4.88
N ILE A 251 31.06 -4.47 4.97
CA ILE A 251 30.73 -5.75 4.32
C ILE A 251 29.48 -6.37 4.94
N LEU A 252 29.37 -6.38 6.27
CA LEU A 252 28.20 -6.94 6.94
C LEU A 252 26.92 -6.18 6.56
N MET A 253 26.99 -4.85 6.50
CA MET A 253 25.86 -4.01 6.10
C MET A 253 25.53 -4.11 4.61
N SER A 254 26.46 -4.55 3.76
CA SER A 254 26.15 -4.83 2.34
C SER A 254 25.28 -6.09 2.18
N LEU A 255 25.35 -7.02 3.13
CA LEU A 255 24.49 -8.20 3.17
C LEU A 255 23.08 -7.86 3.65
N LYS A 256 22.94 -6.92 4.61
CA LYS A 256 21.64 -6.47 5.13
C LYS A 256 20.82 -5.78 4.03
N PHE A 257 19.52 -6.07 3.97
CA PHE A 257 18.55 -5.35 3.14
C PHE A 257 17.40 -4.83 4.01
N PRO A 258 16.68 -3.77 3.58
CA PRO A 258 15.75 -3.06 4.46
C PRO A 258 14.66 -3.94 5.09
N THR A 259 14.13 -4.92 4.34
CA THR A 259 12.98 -5.75 4.72
C THR A 259 13.38 -7.13 5.28
N ILE A 260 14.64 -7.31 5.66
CA ILE A 260 15.19 -8.62 6.08
C ILE A 260 14.50 -9.22 7.30
N ASP A 261 14.07 -8.38 8.23
CA ASP A 261 13.47 -8.78 9.50
C ASP A 261 11.92 -8.73 9.45
N ASP A 262 11.33 -8.02 8.48
CA ASP A 262 9.89 -7.70 8.39
C ASP A 262 8.99 -8.93 8.51
N ARG A 263 9.28 -9.99 7.74
CA ARG A 263 8.42 -11.18 7.72
C ARG A 263 8.42 -11.87 9.08
N GLU A 264 9.58 -11.95 9.70
CA GLU A 264 9.71 -12.57 11.02
C GLU A 264 8.93 -11.78 12.07
N GLU A 265 9.00 -10.45 12.05
CA GLU A 265 8.27 -9.56 12.95
C GLU A 265 6.75 -9.69 12.81
N MET A 266 6.25 -9.89 11.59
CA MET A 266 4.82 -10.12 11.32
C MET A 266 4.30 -11.47 11.87
N ILE A 267 5.17 -12.45 12.07
CA ILE A 267 4.78 -13.75 12.62
C ILE A 267 4.47 -13.59 14.10
N HIS A 268 3.21 -13.83 14.44
CA HIS A 268 2.70 -13.75 15.81
C HIS A 268 3.40 -14.79 16.69
N GLN A 269 3.55 -14.47 17.97
CA GLN A 269 4.03 -15.46 18.95
C GLN A 269 3.02 -16.60 19.09
N ALA A 270 3.53 -17.80 19.38
CA ALA A 270 2.69 -18.95 19.68
C ALA A 270 1.76 -18.63 20.86
N HIS A 271 0.52 -19.13 20.80
CA HIS A 271 -0.41 -18.99 21.90
C HIS A 271 0.13 -19.68 23.16
N LYS A 272 -0.26 -19.19 24.34
CA LYS A 272 0.23 -19.76 25.60
C LYS A 272 -0.04 -21.27 25.64
N ASN A 273 1.01 -22.01 25.98
CA ASN A 273 1.03 -23.46 26.08
C ASN A 273 0.69 -24.24 24.79
N THR A 274 0.77 -23.64 23.60
CA THR A 274 0.71 -24.42 22.34
C THR A 274 2.09 -24.91 21.92
N PHE A 275 2.14 -25.90 21.02
CA PHE A 275 3.35 -26.52 20.45
C PHE A 275 4.30 -27.22 21.42
N GLN A 276 4.01 -27.22 22.73
CA GLN A 276 4.86 -27.90 23.73
C GLN A 276 5.02 -29.40 23.44
N TRP A 277 4.01 -30.00 22.80
CA TRP A 277 3.99 -31.39 22.38
C TRP A 277 5.11 -31.74 21.38
N VAL A 278 5.68 -30.75 20.67
CA VAL A 278 6.78 -31.00 19.72
C VAL A 278 8.04 -31.53 20.41
N TYR A 279 8.14 -31.33 21.73
CA TYR A 279 9.20 -31.86 22.60
C TYR A 279 8.71 -33.03 23.48
N CYS A 280 7.58 -33.64 23.16
CA CYS A 280 7.10 -34.86 23.79
C CYS A 280 7.48 -36.10 22.97
N ASP A 281 7.28 -37.29 23.53
CA ASP A 281 7.52 -38.55 22.83
C ASP A 281 6.44 -38.77 21.76
N PRO A 282 6.79 -38.82 20.46
CA PRO A 282 5.82 -38.99 19.38
C PRO A 282 5.02 -40.30 19.49
N VAL A 283 5.58 -41.33 20.14
CA VAL A 283 4.92 -42.65 20.31
C VAL A 283 3.62 -42.54 21.12
N THR A 284 3.47 -41.47 21.90
CA THR A 284 2.27 -41.24 22.72
C THR A 284 1.11 -40.60 21.95
N CYS A 285 1.28 -40.28 20.66
CA CYS A 285 0.27 -39.63 19.85
C CYS A 285 -0.37 -40.58 18.83
N GLU A 286 -1.66 -40.39 18.54
CA GLU A 286 -2.43 -41.19 17.58
C GLU A 286 -1.83 -41.15 16.17
N LYS A 287 -1.17 -40.04 15.82
CA LYS A 287 -0.42 -39.85 14.58
C LYS A 287 1.03 -39.54 14.94
N PRO A 288 1.92 -40.55 15.04
CA PRO A 288 3.31 -40.31 15.38
C PRO A 288 4.02 -39.53 14.27
N TRP A 289 4.93 -38.65 14.67
CA TRP A 289 5.84 -37.94 13.78
C TRP A 289 7.29 -38.33 14.09
N ASP A 290 8.22 -37.99 13.21
CA ASP A 290 9.63 -38.26 13.46
C ASP A 290 10.15 -37.40 14.61
N ASP A 291 10.81 -37.99 15.60
CA ASP A 291 11.14 -37.30 16.86
C ASP A 291 12.07 -36.09 16.64
N LEU A 292 11.50 -34.87 16.74
CA LEU A 292 12.24 -33.62 16.60
C LEU A 292 13.37 -33.52 17.65
N ARG A 293 13.21 -34.11 18.84
CA ARG A 293 14.24 -34.03 19.88
C ARG A 293 15.47 -34.83 19.49
N LYS A 294 15.27 -36.04 18.96
CA LYS A 294 16.35 -36.86 18.40
C LYS A 294 17.02 -36.13 17.24
N PHE A 295 16.22 -35.51 16.38
CA PHE A 295 16.77 -34.65 15.34
C PHE A 295 17.63 -33.54 15.94
N LEU A 296 17.16 -32.77 16.92
CA LEU A 296 17.89 -31.63 17.48
C LEU A 296 19.13 -32.03 18.30
N ALA A 297 19.10 -33.14 19.02
CA ALA A 297 20.16 -33.54 19.95
C ALA A 297 21.22 -34.49 19.36
N GLU A 298 20.87 -35.32 18.39
CA GLU A 298 21.71 -36.47 18.02
C GLU A 298 22.00 -36.58 16.52
N GLN A 299 20.99 -36.38 15.66
CA GLN A 299 21.11 -36.70 14.24
C GLN A 299 21.85 -35.59 13.47
N SER A 300 21.99 -35.71 12.15
CA SER A 300 22.34 -34.60 11.25
C SER A 300 21.38 -34.67 10.06
N GLY A 301 21.30 -33.62 9.25
CA GLY A 301 20.43 -33.62 8.08
C GLY A 301 19.36 -32.53 8.10
N VAL A 302 18.37 -32.71 7.22
CA VAL A 302 17.19 -31.85 7.11
C VAL A 302 16.02 -32.45 7.88
N TYR A 303 15.31 -31.61 8.62
CA TYR A 303 14.00 -31.93 9.19
C TYR A 303 12.92 -31.10 8.52
N TRP A 304 11.86 -31.75 8.03
CA TRP A 304 10.80 -31.10 7.26
C TRP A 304 9.49 -30.94 8.03
N VAL A 305 9.10 -29.70 8.29
CA VAL A 305 7.79 -29.34 8.85
C VAL A 305 6.82 -29.04 7.71
N THR A 306 5.85 -29.93 7.49
CA THR A 306 4.86 -29.79 6.42
C THR A 306 3.45 -29.59 6.96
N GLY A 307 2.59 -28.95 6.19
CA GLY A 307 1.18 -28.78 6.58
C GLY A 307 0.39 -27.82 5.72
N LYS A 308 -0.93 -27.87 5.88
CA LYS A 308 -1.89 -27.04 5.15
C LYS A 308 -1.62 -25.53 5.35
N ALA A 309 -2.12 -24.71 4.44
CA ALA A 309 -2.13 -23.25 4.62
C ALA A 309 -2.85 -22.89 5.92
N GLY A 310 -2.35 -21.90 6.66
CA GLY A 310 -2.98 -21.47 7.91
C GLY A 310 -2.89 -22.46 9.09
N SER A 311 -2.16 -23.58 8.99
CA SER A 311 -1.96 -24.54 10.09
C SER A 311 -0.97 -24.09 11.19
N GLY A 312 -0.30 -22.94 11.00
CA GLY A 312 0.64 -22.39 11.99
C GLY A 312 2.12 -22.74 11.80
N LYS A 313 2.54 -23.18 10.60
CA LYS A 313 3.94 -23.56 10.30
C LYS A 313 4.95 -22.48 10.69
N SER A 314 4.80 -21.26 10.19
CA SER A 314 5.71 -20.15 10.49
C SER A 314 5.77 -19.82 11.98
N THR A 315 4.63 -19.92 12.68
CA THR A 315 4.55 -19.76 14.14
C THR A 315 5.31 -20.87 14.86
N LEU A 316 5.19 -22.13 14.41
CA LEU A 316 5.95 -23.25 14.95
C LEU A 316 7.46 -23.11 14.66
N MET A 317 7.85 -22.71 13.44
CA MET A 317 9.25 -22.48 13.09
C MET A 317 9.90 -21.43 13.99
N LYS A 318 9.21 -20.28 14.19
CA LYS A 318 9.65 -19.24 15.12
C LYS A 318 9.71 -19.75 16.57
N TYR A 319 8.72 -20.53 17.00
CA TYR A 319 8.69 -21.14 18.33
C TYR A 319 9.87 -22.11 18.56
N ILE A 320 10.19 -22.95 17.58
CA ILE A 320 11.33 -23.87 17.65
C ILE A 320 12.65 -23.08 17.64
N PHE A 321 12.79 -22.10 16.75
CA PHE A 321 14.03 -21.34 16.59
C PHE A 321 14.39 -20.60 17.88
N TYR A 322 13.45 -19.93 18.54
CA TYR A 322 13.71 -19.17 19.77
C TYR A 322 13.50 -19.97 21.07
N GLY A 323 13.11 -21.24 21.01
CA GLY A 323 12.77 -22.03 22.19
C GLY A 323 13.99 -22.42 23.03
N GLU A 324 13.93 -22.19 24.34
CA GLU A 324 14.98 -22.60 25.31
C GLU A 324 15.25 -24.12 25.27
N LYS A 325 14.21 -24.94 25.08
CA LYS A 325 14.36 -26.39 24.92
C LYS A 325 15.16 -26.76 23.69
N THR A 326 14.94 -26.06 22.57
CA THR A 326 15.73 -26.24 21.34
C THR A 326 17.18 -25.89 21.60
N GLU A 327 17.45 -24.78 22.29
CA GLU A 327 18.80 -24.36 22.62
C GLU A 327 19.52 -25.40 23.50
N GLY A 328 18.87 -25.93 24.53
CA GLY A 328 19.43 -27.02 25.34
C GLY A 328 19.79 -28.27 24.52
N LEU A 329 18.91 -28.69 23.62
CA LEU A 329 19.14 -29.86 22.75
C LEU A 329 20.28 -29.62 21.75
N LEU A 330 20.31 -28.44 21.11
CA LEU A 330 21.37 -28.08 20.17
C LEU A 330 22.73 -27.91 20.86
N ASN A 331 22.77 -27.42 22.10
CA ASN A 331 23.99 -27.34 22.90
C ASN A 331 24.51 -28.73 23.29
N SER A 332 23.62 -29.69 23.54
CA SER A 332 24.01 -31.09 23.71
C SER A 332 24.63 -31.65 22.42
N TRP A 333 24.02 -31.37 21.27
CA TRP A 333 24.55 -31.78 19.96
C TRP A 333 25.90 -31.15 19.64
N SER A 334 26.09 -29.86 19.92
CA SER A 334 27.37 -29.18 19.66
C SER A 334 28.50 -29.67 20.56
N GLY A 335 28.18 -30.35 21.67
CA GLY A 335 29.16 -30.95 22.58
C GLY A 335 30.11 -29.90 23.18
N GLY A 336 29.57 -28.71 23.52
CA GLY A 336 30.35 -27.59 24.06
C GLY A 336 31.13 -26.79 23.00
N LYS A 337 31.02 -27.13 21.72
CA LYS A 337 31.56 -26.32 20.62
C LYS A 337 30.63 -25.13 20.34
N ARG A 338 31.17 -24.12 19.65
CA ARG A 338 30.40 -22.93 19.26
C ARG A 338 29.22 -23.33 18.38
N LEU A 339 28.03 -22.84 18.74
CA LEU A 339 26.79 -23.00 17.98
C LEU A 339 26.38 -21.63 17.43
N ILE A 340 26.11 -21.55 16.13
CA ILE A 340 25.57 -20.36 15.47
C ILE A 340 24.22 -20.74 14.86
N LYS A 341 23.24 -19.87 15.05
CA LYS A 341 21.87 -20.05 14.55
C LYS A 341 21.54 -19.00 13.51
N ALA A 342 20.89 -19.38 12.42
CA ALA A 342 20.37 -18.42 11.45
C ALA A 342 19.03 -18.87 10.88
N SER A 343 18.19 -17.90 10.54
CA SER A 343 16.83 -18.10 10.04
C SER A 343 16.59 -17.34 8.73
N PHE A 344 15.70 -17.85 7.91
CA PHE A 344 15.10 -17.10 6.83
C PHE A 344 13.61 -17.46 6.72
N TYR A 345 12.76 -16.44 6.57
CA TYR A 345 11.33 -16.61 6.39
C TYR A 345 10.96 -16.08 5.02
N PHE A 346 10.62 -16.99 4.11
CA PHE A 346 10.10 -16.59 2.81
C PHE A 346 8.80 -15.80 2.99
N TYR A 347 8.62 -14.80 2.13
CA TYR A 347 7.39 -14.04 2.06
C TYR A 347 7.03 -13.74 0.61
N TYR A 348 6.06 -14.48 0.06
CA TYR A 348 5.68 -14.35 -1.35
C TYR A 348 5.14 -12.96 -1.69
N LYS A 349 4.46 -12.31 -0.73
CA LYS A 349 3.96 -10.92 -0.85
C LYS A 349 5.00 -9.86 -0.42
N GLY A 350 6.22 -10.29 -0.10
CA GLY A 350 7.31 -9.41 0.27
C GLY A 350 8.06 -8.86 -0.94
N SER A 351 9.15 -8.16 -0.65
CA SER A 351 10.13 -7.72 -1.65
C SER A 351 10.73 -8.90 -2.42
N GLU A 352 11.32 -8.65 -3.60
CA GLU A 352 12.02 -9.66 -4.40
C GLU A 352 13.09 -10.44 -3.61
N LEU A 353 13.76 -9.80 -2.65
CA LEU A 353 14.72 -10.47 -1.78
C LEU A 353 14.04 -11.43 -0.81
N GLN A 354 12.85 -11.13 -0.28
CA GLN A 354 12.13 -12.03 0.64
C GLN A 354 11.56 -13.28 -0.03
N LYS A 355 11.57 -13.33 -1.37
CA LYS A 355 11.06 -14.45 -2.16
C LYS A 355 12.08 -15.05 -3.13
N SER A 356 13.38 -14.89 -2.87
CA SER A 356 14.45 -15.38 -3.77
C SER A 356 15.63 -16.06 -3.04
N GLU A 357 16.37 -16.92 -3.75
CA GLU A 357 17.61 -17.55 -3.27
C GLU A 357 18.65 -16.52 -2.80
N ILE A 358 18.73 -15.37 -3.48
CA ILE A 358 19.65 -14.28 -3.12
C ILE A 358 19.34 -13.76 -1.71
N GLY A 359 18.05 -13.62 -1.36
CA GLY A 359 17.65 -13.22 -0.02
C GLY A 359 18.00 -14.25 1.05
N VAL A 360 17.82 -15.53 0.75
CA VAL A 360 18.26 -16.63 1.63
C VAL A 360 19.76 -16.50 1.92
N LEU A 361 20.59 -16.44 0.87
CA LEU A 361 22.05 -16.36 1.02
C LEU A 361 22.47 -15.11 1.79
N ARG A 362 21.92 -13.93 1.45
CA ARG A 362 22.23 -12.68 2.15
C ARG A 362 21.86 -12.73 3.62
N SER A 363 20.69 -13.26 3.94
CA SER A 363 20.20 -13.31 5.33
C SER A 363 20.98 -14.28 6.19
N LEU A 364 21.23 -15.49 5.69
CA LEU A 364 22.01 -16.48 6.41
C LEU A 364 23.47 -16.03 6.59
N LEU A 365 24.10 -15.47 5.55
CA LEU A 365 25.44 -14.89 5.65
C LEU A 365 25.48 -13.74 6.67
N TYR A 366 24.53 -12.81 6.61
CA TYR A 366 24.45 -11.69 7.54
C TYR A 366 24.35 -12.17 8.98
N GLN A 367 23.40 -13.05 9.30
CA GLN A 367 23.17 -13.51 10.67
C GLN A 367 24.33 -14.35 11.23
N VAL A 368 24.96 -15.20 10.40
CA VAL A 368 26.13 -15.97 10.83
C VAL A 368 27.34 -15.05 11.07
N LEU A 369 27.61 -14.13 10.15
CA LEU A 369 28.78 -13.24 10.23
C LEU A 369 28.61 -12.13 11.27
N ASP A 370 27.40 -11.74 11.63
CA ASP A 370 27.17 -10.82 12.75
C ASP A 370 27.49 -11.49 14.08
N GLN A 371 27.17 -12.79 14.21
CA GLN A 371 27.56 -13.61 15.37
C GLN A 371 29.05 -13.96 15.40
N ASP A 372 29.74 -13.96 14.25
CA ASP A 372 31.18 -14.22 14.15
C ASP A 372 31.90 -13.30 13.15
N ARG A 373 32.18 -12.07 13.59
CA ARG A 373 32.74 -11.02 12.72
C ARG A 373 34.15 -11.32 12.21
N ASP A 374 34.91 -12.14 12.90
CA ASP A 374 36.27 -12.51 12.49
C ASP A 374 36.27 -13.32 11.19
N MET A 375 35.19 -14.07 10.92
CA MET A 375 35.02 -14.80 9.66
C MET A 375 34.84 -13.88 8.45
N ILE A 376 34.36 -12.65 8.62
CA ILE A 376 34.07 -11.72 7.50
C ILE A 376 35.30 -11.51 6.62
N ARG A 377 36.49 -11.36 7.23
CA ARG A 377 37.75 -11.15 6.49
C ARG A 377 38.10 -12.35 5.62
N LEU A 378 37.81 -13.56 6.07
CA LEU A 378 38.15 -14.80 5.36
C LEU A 378 37.10 -15.13 4.29
N VAL A 379 35.82 -14.92 4.61
CA VAL A 379 34.70 -15.16 3.70
C VAL A 379 34.71 -14.16 2.53
N PHE A 380 34.91 -12.87 2.82
CA PHE A 380 34.93 -11.78 1.84
C PHE A 380 36.33 -11.19 1.63
N GLU A 381 37.35 -12.05 1.59
CA GLU A 381 38.77 -11.65 1.48
C GLU A 381 39.05 -10.61 0.38
N GLU A 382 38.58 -10.86 -0.84
CA GLU A 382 38.81 -9.96 -1.97
C GLU A 382 38.18 -8.57 -1.73
N ARG A 383 36.97 -8.52 -1.16
CA ARG A 383 36.29 -7.26 -0.80
C ARG A 383 36.98 -6.56 0.35
N PHE A 384 37.39 -7.31 1.36
CA PHE A 384 38.09 -6.80 2.52
C PHE A 384 39.36 -6.04 2.09
N TRP A 385 40.18 -6.66 1.25
CA TRP A 385 41.41 -6.04 0.76
C TRP A 385 41.18 -4.88 -0.22
N LYS A 386 40.14 -4.96 -1.06
CA LYS A 386 39.74 -3.82 -1.92
C LYS A 386 39.31 -2.61 -1.09
N LEU A 387 38.55 -2.82 -0.01
CA LEU A 387 38.11 -1.74 0.88
C LEU A 387 39.24 -1.21 1.76
N SER A 388 40.18 -2.04 2.18
CA SER A 388 41.36 -1.58 2.94
C SER A 388 42.25 -0.68 2.11
N ALA A 389 42.39 -0.96 0.81
CA ALA A 389 43.15 -0.13 -0.13
C ALA A 389 42.39 1.13 -0.58
N SER A 390 41.06 1.18 -0.40
CA SER A 390 40.23 2.31 -0.79
C SER A 390 40.43 3.53 0.12
N ALA A 391 40.32 4.74 -0.44
CA ALA A 391 40.23 5.96 0.37
C ALA A 391 38.96 5.94 1.24
N ASN A 392 37.85 5.43 0.70
CA ASN A 392 36.57 5.28 1.38
C ASN A 392 36.36 3.83 1.85
N LYS A 393 36.61 3.57 3.14
CA LYS A 393 36.48 2.25 3.78
C LYS A 393 35.02 1.87 4.06
N ARG A 394 34.08 2.81 3.88
CA ARG A 394 32.64 2.65 4.09
C ARG A 394 31.86 2.60 2.78
N ALA A 395 32.52 2.34 1.65
CA ALA A 395 31.85 2.26 0.37
C ALA A 395 30.78 1.16 0.39
N THR A 396 29.54 1.55 0.10
CA THR A 396 28.42 0.63 -0.05
C THR A 396 28.55 -0.14 -1.36
N PHE A 397 28.21 -1.42 -1.34
CA PHE A 397 28.16 -2.25 -2.54
C PHE A 397 27.03 -3.26 -2.42
N THR A 398 26.64 -3.86 -3.55
CA THR A 398 25.68 -4.96 -3.58
C THR A 398 26.44 -6.22 -4.00
N PRO A 399 26.53 -7.25 -3.14
CA PRO A 399 27.16 -8.50 -3.52
C PRO A 399 26.45 -9.16 -4.70
N THR A 400 27.21 -9.72 -5.63
CA THR A 400 26.62 -10.48 -6.75
C THR A 400 26.18 -11.88 -6.29
N THR A 401 25.28 -12.54 -7.02
CA THR A 401 24.85 -13.92 -6.70
C THR A 401 26.04 -14.90 -6.64
N MET A 402 26.99 -14.78 -7.57
CA MET A 402 28.20 -15.61 -7.59
C MET A 402 29.08 -15.37 -6.37
N GLU A 403 29.23 -14.10 -5.97
CA GLU A 403 29.97 -13.71 -4.78
C GLU A 403 29.31 -14.26 -3.51
N LEU A 404 27.98 -14.20 -3.40
CA LEU A 404 27.23 -14.77 -2.27
C LEU A 404 27.37 -16.29 -2.19
N LYS A 405 27.25 -17.01 -3.31
CA LYS A 405 27.42 -18.47 -3.33
C LYS A 405 28.84 -18.88 -2.92
N ARG A 406 29.87 -18.19 -3.44
CA ARG A 406 31.28 -18.42 -3.05
C ARG A 406 31.53 -18.08 -1.58
N ALA A 407 30.96 -16.97 -1.10
CA ALA A 407 31.05 -16.58 0.31
C ALA A 407 30.41 -17.64 1.21
N PHE A 408 29.24 -18.13 0.85
CA PHE A 408 28.56 -19.20 1.60
C PHE A 408 29.40 -20.48 1.61
N GLN A 409 29.93 -20.93 0.47
CA GLN A 409 30.84 -22.08 0.42
C GLN A 409 32.08 -21.90 1.30
N LYS A 410 32.74 -20.73 1.26
CA LYS A 410 33.88 -20.42 2.13
C LYS A 410 33.49 -20.46 3.61
N LEU A 411 32.34 -19.89 3.97
CA LEU A 411 31.82 -19.89 5.34
C LEU A 411 31.67 -21.31 5.88
N LEU A 412 31.11 -22.24 5.08
CA LEU A 412 30.93 -23.63 5.49
C LEU A 412 32.28 -24.32 5.75
N GLY A 413 33.27 -24.08 4.89
CA GLY A 413 34.64 -24.57 5.07
C GLY A 413 35.31 -24.03 6.34
N LEU A 414 35.08 -22.76 6.67
CA LEU A 414 35.61 -22.14 7.91
C LEU A 414 34.91 -22.66 9.16
N CYS A 415 33.61 -22.93 9.10
CA CYS A 415 32.89 -23.53 10.23
C CYS A 415 33.46 -24.91 10.58
N ARG A 416 33.85 -25.70 9.55
CA ARG A 416 34.55 -26.97 9.75
C ARG A 416 35.85 -26.80 10.55
N SER A 417 36.72 -25.89 10.11
CA SER A 417 38.04 -25.69 10.74
C SER A 417 37.95 -25.09 12.14
N ALA A 418 36.98 -24.18 12.36
CA ALA A 418 36.71 -23.55 13.65
C ALA A 418 35.91 -24.45 14.61
N LYS A 419 35.51 -25.66 14.19
CA LYS A 419 34.63 -26.58 14.92
C LYS A 419 33.26 -25.96 15.28
N THR A 420 32.79 -25.02 14.48
CA THR A 420 31.51 -24.32 14.68
C THR A 420 30.35 -25.14 14.11
N HIS A 421 29.30 -25.31 14.91
CA HIS A 421 28.05 -25.96 14.52
C HIS A 421 27.04 -24.92 14.03
N LEU A 422 26.33 -25.24 12.94
CA LEU A 422 25.32 -24.38 12.35
C LEU A 422 23.94 -25.01 12.48
N PHE A 423 22.99 -24.24 13.00
CA PHE A 423 21.57 -24.57 12.93
C PHE A 423 20.85 -23.53 12.08
N LEU A 424 20.38 -23.97 10.91
CA LEU A 424 19.72 -23.13 9.92
C LEU A 424 18.23 -23.43 9.89
N THR A 425 17.41 -22.38 9.79
CA THR A 425 15.96 -22.53 9.61
C THR A 425 15.51 -21.81 8.34
N VAL A 426 14.69 -22.47 7.53
CA VAL A 426 14.13 -21.87 6.31
C VAL A 426 12.62 -22.15 6.27
N ASP A 427 11.83 -21.12 6.58
CA ASP A 427 10.37 -21.21 6.62
C ASP A 427 9.75 -20.81 5.27
N GLY A 428 8.76 -21.60 4.82
CA GLY A 428 7.92 -21.26 3.68
C GLY A 428 8.58 -21.50 2.32
N LEU A 429 9.21 -22.65 2.08
CA LEU A 429 9.80 -22.94 0.75
C LEU A 429 8.76 -22.87 -0.38
N ASP A 430 7.47 -23.09 -0.10
CA ASP A 430 6.36 -22.89 -1.06
C ASP A 430 6.11 -21.41 -1.44
N GLU A 431 6.71 -20.47 -0.71
CA GLU A 431 6.65 -19.04 -0.98
C GLU A 431 7.86 -18.53 -1.80
N TYR A 432 8.78 -19.43 -2.19
CA TYR A 432 9.87 -19.10 -3.11
C TYR A 432 9.30 -18.79 -4.51
N ASN A 433 9.61 -17.60 -5.04
CA ASN A 433 9.16 -17.19 -6.36
C ASN A 433 10.06 -17.78 -7.45
N ALA A 434 9.90 -19.08 -7.71
CA ALA A 434 10.68 -19.81 -8.71
C ALA A 434 9.88 -20.95 -9.34
N SER A 435 10.39 -21.51 -10.42
CA SER A 435 9.81 -22.71 -11.04
C SER A 435 9.91 -23.92 -10.12
N THR A 436 9.07 -24.93 -10.36
CA THR A 436 9.12 -26.20 -9.62
C THR A 436 10.51 -26.86 -9.67
N ALA A 437 11.21 -26.77 -10.81
CA ALA A 437 12.57 -27.28 -10.96
C ALA A 437 13.56 -26.54 -10.05
N GLU A 438 13.49 -25.21 -10.01
CA GLU A 438 14.33 -24.38 -9.13
C GLU A 438 14.04 -24.62 -7.64
N MET A 439 12.78 -24.84 -7.26
CA MET A 439 12.43 -25.25 -5.89
C MET A 439 13.09 -26.59 -5.53
N GLY A 440 13.03 -27.58 -6.43
CA GLY A 440 13.70 -28.87 -6.26
C GLY A 440 15.21 -28.71 -6.06
N LEU A 441 15.86 -27.92 -6.92
CA LEU A 441 17.30 -27.62 -6.83
C LEU A 441 17.68 -26.95 -5.49
N LEU A 442 16.84 -26.05 -4.97
CA LEU A 442 17.06 -25.46 -3.66
C LEU A 442 16.96 -26.52 -2.55
N VAL A 443 15.97 -27.41 -2.61
CA VAL A 443 15.82 -28.51 -1.64
C VAL A 443 17.02 -29.44 -1.68
N ASP A 444 17.47 -29.85 -2.87
CA ASP A 444 18.64 -30.72 -3.02
C ASP A 444 19.91 -30.06 -2.48
N THR A 445 20.03 -28.74 -2.67
CA THR A 445 21.11 -27.95 -2.10
C THR A 445 21.08 -28.00 -0.57
N LEU A 446 19.91 -27.79 0.04
CA LEU A 446 19.75 -27.85 1.49
C LEU A 446 20.03 -29.26 2.02
N LYS A 447 19.61 -30.31 1.32
CA LYS A 447 19.91 -31.70 1.69
C LYS A 447 21.40 -31.97 1.68
N ALA A 448 22.07 -31.63 0.58
CA ALA A 448 23.51 -31.81 0.49
C ALA A 448 24.25 -31.04 1.60
N LEU A 449 23.88 -29.78 1.85
CA LEU A 449 24.45 -28.99 2.94
C LEU A 449 24.30 -29.66 4.31
N SER A 450 23.22 -30.41 4.49
CA SER A 450 22.90 -31.09 5.74
C SER A 450 23.57 -32.46 5.92
N ASP A 451 24.16 -33.03 4.86
CA ASP A 451 25.01 -34.23 4.96
C ASP A 451 26.30 -33.95 5.77
N VAL A 452 26.60 -32.67 5.98
CA VAL A 452 27.70 -32.21 6.79
C VAL A 452 27.37 -32.36 8.28
N PRO A 453 28.15 -33.12 9.08
CA PRO A 453 27.78 -33.47 10.45
C PRO A 453 27.54 -32.30 11.41
N TRP A 454 28.21 -31.16 11.20
CA TRP A 454 28.09 -29.94 12.02
C TRP A 454 27.02 -28.96 11.52
N ILE A 455 26.17 -29.38 10.58
CA ILE A 455 25.08 -28.57 10.03
C ILE A 455 23.75 -29.29 10.25
N LYS A 456 22.77 -28.57 10.77
CA LYS A 456 21.36 -28.98 10.84
C LYS A 456 20.51 -27.97 10.12
N ILE A 457 19.53 -28.45 9.37
CA ILE A 457 18.59 -27.58 8.68
C ILE A 457 17.16 -27.99 9.04
N LEU A 458 16.37 -27.05 9.53
CA LEU A 458 14.93 -27.22 9.74
C LEU A 458 14.20 -26.39 8.68
N VAL A 459 13.38 -27.04 7.88
CA VAL A 459 12.67 -26.39 6.77
C VAL A 459 11.16 -26.54 6.92
N SER A 460 10.40 -25.59 6.39
CA SER A 460 8.95 -25.71 6.32
C SER A 460 8.42 -25.47 4.91
N SER A 461 7.34 -26.17 4.56
CA SER A 461 6.59 -25.89 3.33
C SER A 461 5.17 -26.49 3.35
N ARG A 462 4.38 -26.19 2.32
CA ARG A 462 3.18 -26.98 2.00
C ARG A 462 3.55 -28.37 1.45
N PRO A 463 2.66 -29.38 1.56
CA PRO A 463 2.89 -30.71 1.00
C PRO A 463 2.66 -30.71 -0.53
N TRP A 464 3.35 -29.84 -1.27
CA TRP A 464 3.37 -29.90 -2.73
C TRP A 464 4.21 -31.08 -3.19
N ASN A 465 3.87 -31.65 -4.34
CA ASN A 465 4.52 -32.85 -4.87
C ASN A 465 6.05 -32.71 -4.95
N VAL A 466 6.54 -31.55 -5.42
CA VAL A 466 7.98 -31.27 -5.46
C VAL A 466 8.66 -31.45 -4.09
N PHE A 467 8.03 -31.00 -3.01
CA PHE A 467 8.59 -31.14 -1.67
C PHE A 467 8.43 -32.56 -1.11
N GLU A 468 7.28 -33.21 -1.32
CA GLU A 468 7.09 -34.62 -0.91
C GLU A 468 8.10 -35.55 -1.62
N GLU A 469 8.38 -35.32 -2.90
CA GLU A 469 9.35 -36.10 -3.67
C GLU A 469 10.78 -35.85 -3.19
N HIS A 470 11.21 -34.58 -3.07
CA HIS A 470 12.60 -34.26 -2.76
C HIS A 470 12.94 -34.47 -1.27
N PHE A 471 12.00 -34.28 -0.35
CA PHE A 471 12.20 -34.59 1.09
C PHE A 471 11.87 -36.04 1.44
N SER A 472 11.61 -36.91 0.45
CA SER A 472 11.42 -38.33 0.71
C SER A 472 12.62 -38.92 1.48
N GLY A 473 12.32 -39.63 2.57
CA GLY A 473 13.33 -40.21 3.48
C GLY A 473 13.86 -39.26 4.55
N CYS A 474 13.58 -37.96 4.50
CA CYS A 474 13.92 -37.04 5.58
C CYS A 474 12.93 -37.15 6.74
N PRO A 475 13.38 -36.97 8.01
CA PRO A 475 12.47 -36.89 9.15
C PRO A 475 11.51 -35.72 8.99
N ARG A 476 10.23 -35.94 9.30
CA ARG A 476 9.17 -34.96 9.07
C ARG A 476 8.11 -34.90 10.15
N LEU A 477 7.42 -33.76 10.17
CA LEU A 477 6.27 -33.49 11.00
C LEU A 477 5.15 -32.90 10.14
N ARG A 478 3.96 -33.54 10.18
CA ARG A 478 2.74 -33.03 9.53
C ARG A 478 1.93 -32.22 10.53
N LEU A 479 2.04 -30.90 10.47
CA LEU A 479 1.55 -30.02 11.53
C LEU A 479 0.04 -30.11 11.75
N HIS A 480 -0.73 -30.06 10.66
CA HIS A 480 -2.21 -30.10 10.71
C HIS A 480 -2.77 -31.40 11.32
N ASP A 481 -1.97 -32.46 11.42
CA ASP A 481 -2.37 -33.71 12.09
C ASP A 481 -2.19 -33.64 13.62
N LEU A 482 -1.44 -32.66 14.12
CA LEU A 482 -0.95 -32.60 15.51
C LEU A 482 -1.47 -31.38 16.27
N THR A 483 -2.11 -30.44 15.59
CA THR A 483 -2.62 -29.20 16.20
C THR A 483 -3.93 -29.38 16.96
N HIS A 484 -4.58 -30.55 16.91
CA HIS A 484 -5.88 -30.78 17.55
C HIS A 484 -5.93 -30.38 19.05
N PRO A 485 -4.98 -30.79 19.92
CA PRO A 485 -5.00 -30.39 21.33
C PRO A 485 -4.81 -28.89 21.54
N ASP A 486 -3.96 -28.28 20.70
CA ASP A 486 -3.68 -26.84 20.77
C ASP A 486 -4.86 -26.00 20.28
N ILE A 487 -5.55 -26.44 19.22
CA ILE A 487 -6.77 -25.82 18.71
C ILE A 487 -7.86 -25.88 19.76
N LEU A 488 -8.05 -27.02 20.43
CA LEU A 488 -9.03 -27.16 21.51
C LEU A 488 -8.73 -26.19 22.66
N ARG A 489 -7.45 -26.09 23.06
CA ARG A 489 -7.01 -25.15 24.09
C ARG A 489 -7.27 -23.70 23.66
N PHE A 490 -6.86 -23.33 22.45
CA PHE A 490 -7.08 -21.99 21.90
C PHE A 490 -8.56 -21.63 21.84
N ALA A 491 -9.39 -22.52 21.28
CA ALA A 491 -10.84 -22.32 21.16
C ALA A 491 -11.48 -22.14 22.54
N ARG A 492 -11.09 -22.98 23.52
CA ARG A 492 -11.56 -22.87 24.90
C ARG A 492 -11.20 -21.52 25.50
N ASP A 493 -9.92 -21.14 25.45
CA ASP A 493 -9.42 -19.92 26.08
C ASP A 493 -10.13 -18.69 25.50
N LYS A 494 -10.28 -18.64 24.16
CA LYS A 494 -10.95 -17.54 23.47
C LYS A 494 -12.45 -17.47 23.73
N LEU A 495 -13.17 -18.59 23.68
CA LEU A 495 -14.61 -18.58 23.97
C LEU A 495 -14.88 -18.27 25.45
N CYS A 496 -14.00 -18.70 26.36
CA CYS A 496 -14.12 -18.38 27.79
C CYS A 496 -13.87 -16.91 28.13
N GLU A 497 -13.34 -16.10 27.20
CA GLU A 497 -13.33 -14.64 27.35
C GLU A 497 -14.76 -14.07 27.40
N HIS A 498 -15.75 -14.78 26.83
CA HIS A 498 -17.16 -14.40 26.90
C HIS A 498 -17.85 -14.97 28.16
N PRO A 499 -18.44 -14.12 29.04
CA PRO A 499 -19.00 -14.55 30.33
C PRO A 499 -20.05 -15.67 30.22
N ARG A 500 -20.89 -15.62 29.19
CA ARG A 500 -21.94 -16.62 28.96
C ARG A 500 -21.36 -18.02 28.70
N PHE A 501 -20.34 -18.10 27.85
CA PHE A 501 -19.73 -19.39 27.50
C PHE A 501 -18.90 -19.95 28.65
N SER A 502 -18.16 -19.08 29.34
CA SER A 502 -17.46 -19.42 30.59
C SER A 502 -18.43 -20.00 31.64
N GLY A 503 -19.59 -19.37 31.84
CA GLY A 503 -20.62 -19.87 32.74
C GLY A 503 -21.21 -21.23 32.35
N LEU A 504 -21.38 -21.49 31.04
CA LEU A 504 -21.85 -22.79 30.54
C LEU A 504 -20.82 -23.90 30.78
N LEU A 505 -19.54 -23.63 30.52
CA LEU A 505 -18.47 -24.59 30.77
C LEU A 505 -18.26 -24.86 32.26
N ALA A 506 -18.34 -23.83 33.12
CA ALA A 506 -18.24 -23.97 34.57
C ALA A 506 -19.36 -24.85 35.14
N LYS A 507 -20.57 -24.77 34.57
CA LYS A 507 -21.70 -25.65 34.91
C LYS A 507 -21.58 -27.06 34.32
N GLY A 508 -20.51 -27.34 33.57
CA GLY A 508 -20.29 -28.63 32.94
C GLY A 508 -21.26 -28.95 31.80
N ASN A 509 -21.85 -27.94 31.16
CA ASN A 509 -22.81 -28.15 30.07
C ASN A 509 -22.17 -29.02 28.96
N PRO A 510 -22.78 -30.18 28.60
CA PRO A 510 -22.21 -31.12 27.63
C PRO A 510 -22.24 -30.58 26.19
N GLU A 511 -23.22 -29.76 25.84
CA GLU A 511 -23.37 -29.17 24.49
C GLU A 511 -22.27 -28.16 24.21
N ALA A 512 -21.89 -27.35 25.21
CA ALA A 512 -20.76 -26.41 25.09
C ALA A 512 -19.42 -27.16 24.90
N LYS A 513 -19.26 -28.34 25.51
CA LYS A 513 -18.11 -29.22 25.27
C LYS A 513 -18.15 -29.85 23.88
N ALA A 514 -19.33 -30.29 23.44
CA ALA A 514 -19.53 -30.83 22.10
C ALA A 514 -19.18 -29.77 21.04
N LEU A 515 -19.69 -28.55 21.16
CA LEU A 515 -19.37 -27.44 20.24
C LEU A 515 -17.86 -27.21 20.11
N MET A 516 -17.09 -27.27 21.21
CA MET A 516 -15.63 -27.14 21.11
C MET A 516 -14.99 -28.30 20.33
N ASN A 517 -15.44 -29.54 20.54
CA ASN A 517 -14.95 -30.69 19.80
C ASN A 517 -15.36 -30.63 18.32
N ASP A 518 -16.56 -30.12 18.03
CA ASP A 518 -17.07 -29.90 16.67
C ASP A 518 -16.18 -28.88 15.95
N VAL A 519 -15.84 -27.76 16.60
CA VAL A 519 -14.92 -26.75 16.05
C VAL A 519 -13.55 -27.37 15.72
N VAL A 520 -12.99 -28.16 16.64
CA VAL A 520 -11.66 -28.73 16.44
C VAL A 520 -11.69 -29.74 15.30
N THR A 521 -12.73 -30.57 15.24
CA THR A 521 -12.92 -31.57 14.18
C THR A 521 -13.09 -30.91 12.82
N ALA A 522 -13.98 -29.90 12.73
CA ALA A 522 -14.26 -29.15 11.51
C ALA A 522 -13.02 -28.40 10.99
N SER A 523 -12.14 -27.93 11.90
CA SER A 523 -10.96 -27.16 11.52
C SER A 523 -9.95 -27.91 10.66
N SER A 524 -9.96 -29.25 10.68
CA SER A 524 -8.99 -30.08 9.98
C SER A 524 -7.52 -29.64 10.20
N GLY A 525 -7.22 -29.12 11.40
CA GLY A 525 -5.89 -28.66 11.80
C GLY A 525 -5.49 -27.26 11.31
N VAL A 526 -6.42 -26.46 10.77
CA VAL A 526 -6.17 -25.12 10.22
C VAL A 526 -6.50 -24.03 11.25
N PHE A 527 -5.48 -23.48 11.90
CA PHE A 527 -5.64 -22.41 12.90
C PHE A 527 -6.33 -21.14 12.38
N LEU A 528 -6.05 -20.72 11.13
CA LEU A 528 -6.69 -19.55 10.56
C LEU A 528 -8.22 -19.72 10.45
N TRP A 529 -8.66 -20.93 10.09
CA TRP A 529 -10.08 -21.28 10.05
C TRP A 529 -10.70 -21.19 11.45
N VAL A 530 -10.03 -21.77 12.45
CA VAL A 530 -10.47 -21.71 13.86
C VAL A 530 -10.60 -20.27 14.33
N TYR A 531 -9.63 -19.41 14.01
CA TYR A 531 -9.68 -18.01 14.37
C TYR A 531 -10.93 -17.31 13.81
N LEU A 532 -11.28 -17.56 12.54
CA LEU A 532 -12.46 -16.99 11.90
C LEU A 532 -13.76 -17.53 12.51
N VAL A 533 -13.83 -18.84 12.75
CA VAL A 533 -15.00 -19.49 13.35
C VAL A 533 -15.23 -19.02 14.77
N ILE A 534 -14.19 -18.94 15.60
CA ILE A 534 -14.31 -18.46 16.98
C ILE A 534 -14.83 -17.03 17.02
N ARG A 535 -14.43 -16.16 16.08
CA ARG A 535 -15.01 -14.82 15.95
C ARG A 535 -16.52 -14.87 15.64
N SER A 536 -16.94 -15.69 14.68
CA SER A 536 -18.36 -15.88 14.35
C SER A 536 -19.17 -16.40 15.55
N LEU A 537 -18.61 -17.35 16.31
CA LEU A 537 -19.24 -17.90 17.51
C LEU A 537 -19.34 -16.85 18.64
N LEU A 538 -18.31 -16.03 18.84
CA LEU A 538 -18.34 -14.92 19.81
C LEU A 538 -19.39 -13.87 19.44
N GLU A 539 -19.57 -13.60 18.15
CA GLU A 539 -20.63 -12.72 17.65
C GLU A 539 -22.01 -13.32 17.92
N GLY A 540 -22.24 -14.60 17.63
CA GLY A 540 -23.47 -15.29 17.99
C GLY A 540 -23.76 -15.24 19.50
N LEU A 541 -22.76 -15.48 20.34
CA LEU A 541 -22.89 -15.37 21.80
C LEU A 541 -23.33 -13.98 22.24
N THR A 542 -22.80 -12.94 21.60
CA THR A 542 -23.15 -11.53 21.82
C THR A 542 -24.59 -11.24 21.40
N ASN A 543 -25.05 -11.84 20.30
CA ASN A 543 -26.40 -11.69 19.75
C ASN A 543 -27.48 -12.48 20.51
N GLY A 544 -27.11 -13.28 21.51
CA GLY A 544 -28.06 -14.03 22.31
C GLY A 544 -28.27 -15.48 21.86
N ASP A 545 -27.57 -15.94 20.83
CA ASP A 545 -27.68 -17.30 20.28
C ASP A 545 -27.51 -18.40 21.33
N THR A 546 -28.31 -19.47 21.19
CA THR A 546 -28.19 -20.69 21.99
C THR A 546 -27.03 -21.55 21.50
N ILE A 547 -26.63 -22.59 22.26
CA ILE A 547 -25.57 -23.51 21.79
C ILE A 547 -25.99 -24.23 20.49
N ALA A 548 -27.27 -24.55 20.33
CA ALA A 548 -27.78 -25.17 19.09
C ALA A 548 -27.67 -24.21 17.89
N ASP A 549 -27.94 -22.92 18.08
CA ASP A 549 -27.76 -21.90 17.03
C ASP A 549 -26.27 -21.76 16.66
N LEU A 550 -25.38 -21.78 17.65
CA LEU A 550 -23.93 -21.75 17.44
C LEU A 550 -23.42 -23.00 16.69
N GLN A 551 -23.97 -24.18 16.99
CA GLN A 551 -23.67 -25.41 16.24
C GLN A 551 -24.20 -25.31 14.80
N THR A 552 -25.39 -24.73 14.60
CA THR A 552 -25.95 -24.51 13.26
C THR A 552 -25.05 -23.56 12.45
N ARG A 553 -24.64 -22.44 13.04
CA ARG A 553 -23.64 -21.53 12.43
C ARG A 553 -22.35 -22.25 12.06
N LEU A 554 -21.87 -23.14 12.93
CA LEU A 554 -20.66 -23.91 12.66
C LEU A 554 -20.82 -24.83 11.45
N LEU A 555 -21.98 -25.50 11.32
CA LEU A 555 -22.29 -26.39 10.21
C LEU A 555 -22.48 -25.67 8.87
N GLU A 556 -22.90 -24.40 8.91
CA GLU A 556 -23.02 -23.54 7.71
C GLU A 556 -21.65 -23.11 7.17
N LEU A 557 -20.61 -23.13 8.00
CA LEU A 557 -19.25 -22.74 7.60
C LEU A 557 -18.56 -23.91 6.89
N PRO A 558 -18.01 -23.70 5.68
CA PRO A 558 -17.23 -24.73 5.00
C PRO A 558 -16.00 -25.12 5.79
N THR A 559 -15.61 -26.39 5.75
CA THR A 559 -14.45 -26.93 6.50
C THR A 559 -13.11 -26.69 5.79
N ASP A 560 -13.14 -26.41 4.48
CA ASP A 560 -11.95 -25.99 3.73
C ASP A 560 -11.79 -24.47 3.76
N LEU A 561 -10.54 -23.99 3.84
CA LEU A 561 -10.24 -22.57 3.94
C LEU A 561 -10.58 -21.81 2.65
N GLU A 562 -10.39 -22.42 1.47
CA GLU A 562 -10.76 -21.81 0.19
C GLU A 562 -12.28 -21.70 0.06
N ASP A 563 -12.99 -22.75 0.45
CA ASP A 563 -14.45 -22.75 0.48
C ASP A 563 -14.97 -21.72 1.50
N LEU A 564 -14.31 -21.56 2.64
CA LEU A 564 -14.64 -20.52 3.62
C LEU A 564 -14.47 -19.12 3.01
N PHE A 565 -13.39 -18.85 2.28
CA PHE A 565 -13.23 -17.58 1.55
C PHE A 565 -14.31 -17.38 0.49
N ARG A 566 -14.68 -18.44 -0.24
CA ARG A 566 -15.79 -18.41 -1.20
C ARG A 566 -17.11 -18.11 -0.53
N HIS A 567 -17.41 -18.74 0.60
CA HIS A 567 -18.61 -18.46 1.40
C HIS A 567 -18.64 -17.01 1.91
N MET A 568 -17.52 -16.49 2.41
CA MET A 568 -17.42 -15.08 2.84
C MET A 568 -17.66 -14.13 1.66
N TRP A 569 -17.11 -14.43 0.48
CA TRP A 569 -17.36 -13.68 -0.75
C TRP A 569 -18.83 -13.73 -1.18
N ASP A 570 -19.46 -14.90 -1.09
CA ASP A 570 -20.85 -15.08 -1.48
C ASP A 570 -21.84 -14.40 -0.52
N ASN A 571 -21.46 -14.24 0.75
CA ASN A 571 -22.24 -13.48 1.72
C ASN A 571 -22.16 -11.95 1.54
N ILE A 572 -21.24 -11.45 0.71
CA ILE A 572 -21.24 -10.04 0.31
C ILE A 572 -22.43 -9.80 -0.62
N ASP A 573 -23.30 -8.84 -0.27
CA ASP A 573 -24.42 -8.41 -1.12
C ASP A 573 -23.93 -8.14 -2.55
N LYS A 574 -24.63 -8.69 -3.54
CA LYS A 574 -24.27 -8.61 -4.96
C LYS A 574 -23.94 -7.18 -5.41
N ARG A 575 -24.58 -6.17 -4.82
CA ARG A 575 -24.34 -4.74 -5.11
C ARG A 575 -22.93 -4.27 -4.74
N TYR A 576 -22.33 -4.87 -3.71
CA TYR A 576 -21.00 -4.50 -3.22
C TYR A 576 -19.87 -5.37 -3.78
N ARG A 577 -20.17 -6.52 -4.41
CA ARG A 577 -19.13 -7.43 -4.92
C ARG A 577 -18.18 -6.78 -5.93
N ALA A 578 -18.68 -5.90 -6.81
CA ALA A 578 -17.83 -5.18 -7.76
C ALA A 578 -16.84 -4.23 -7.05
N GLN A 579 -17.31 -3.53 -6.01
CA GLN A 579 -16.47 -2.65 -5.20
C GLN A 579 -15.46 -3.45 -4.36
N ALA A 580 -15.91 -4.54 -3.71
CA ALA A 580 -15.04 -5.44 -2.97
C ALA A 580 -13.95 -6.05 -3.87
N SER A 581 -14.30 -6.50 -5.09
CA SER A 581 -13.34 -7.05 -6.05
C SER A 581 -12.29 -6.01 -6.43
N ARG A 582 -12.73 -4.76 -6.72
CA ARG A 582 -11.83 -3.66 -7.05
C ARG A 582 -10.86 -3.36 -5.92
N LEU A 583 -11.34 -3.29 -4.68
CA LEU A 583 -10.49 -3.05 -3.52
C LEU A 583 -9.48 -4.19 -3.31
N ILE A 584 -9.89 -5.45 -3.45
CA ILE A 584 -8.99 -6.60 -3.34
C ILE A 584 -7.90 -6.54 -4.41
N GLN A 585 -8.27 -6.28 -5.67
CA GLN A 585 -7.31 -6.16 -6.78
C GLN A 585 -6.36 -4.96 -6.60
N LEU A 586 -6.84 -3.84 -6.07
CA LEU A 586 -5.99 -2.69 -5.76
C LEU A 586 -5.00 -2.97 -4.64
N VAL A 587 -5.45 -3.64 -3.57
CA VAL A 587 -4.57 -4.07 -2.48
C VAL A 587 -3.53 -5.07 -3.01
N GLU A 588 -3.95 -6.03 -3.83
CA GLU A 588 -3.08 -7.00 -4.48
C GLU A 588 -2.01 -6.30 -5.35
N ALA A 589 -2.43 -5.46 -6.30
CA ALA A 589 -1.53 -4.69 -7.16
C ALA A 589 -0.57 -3.79 -6.38
N GLY A 590 -1.06 -3.11 -5.33
CA GLY A 590 -0.23 -2.28 -4.46
C GLY A 590 0.84 -3.06 -3.71
N THR A 591 0.52 -4.28 -3.24
CA THR A 591 1.52 -5.16 -2.62
C THR A 591 2.60 -5.62 -3.58
N PHE A 592 2.35 -5.71 -4.89
CA PHE A 592 3.35 -6.11 -5.88
C PHE A 592 4.39 -5.01 -6.16
N ASP A 593 4.00 -3.73 -6.16
CA ASP A 593 4.91 -2.60 -6.42
C ASP A 593 5.60 -2.05 -5.16
N GLY A 594 5.41 -2.69 -4.00
CA GLY A 594 5.93 -2.20 -2.72
C GLY A 594 5.24 -0.92 -2.22
N ALA A 595 4.16 -0.49 -2.88
CA ALA A 595 3.34 0.63 -2.47
C ALA A 595 2.38 0.16 -1.34
N LYS A 596 2.64 0.59 -0.10
CA LYS A 596 1.67 0.42 0.99
C LYS A 596 0.45 1.29 0.68
N LEU A 597 -0.64 0.71 0.16
CA LEU A 597 -1.90 1.44 0.04
C LEU A 597 -2.36 1.87 1.43
N SER A 598 -2.38 3.18 1.67
CA SER A 598 -2.94 3.76 2.88
C SER A 598 -4.47 3.69 2.86
N LEU A 599 -5.10 3.81 4.03
CA LEU A 599 -6.56 3.94 4.12
C LEU A 599 -7.09 5.11 3.28
N LEU A 600 -6.30 6.19 3.18
CA LEU A 600 -6.60 7.34 2.31
C LEU A 600 -6.54 6.96 0.83
N GLY A 601 -5.52 6.19 0.42
CA GLY A 601 -5.43 5.68 -0.95
C GLY A 601 -6.62 4.80 -1.32
N LEU A 602 -7.06 3.95 -0.39
CA LEU A 602 -8.25 3.11 -0.59
C LEU A 602 -9.53 3.95 -0.63
N SER A 603 -9.70 4.96 0.24
CA SER A 603 -10.89 5.83 0.21
C SER A 603 -10.99 6.66 -1.07
N LEU A 604 -9.85 7.11 -1.61
CA LEU A 604 -9.81 7.81 -2.89
C LEU A 604 -10.15 6.88 -4.05
N ALA A 605 -9.72 5.62 -3.99
CA ALA A 605 -10.03 4.61 -5.02
C ALA A 605 -11.50 4.15 -5.02
N GLU A 606 -12.27 4.44 -3.95
CA GLU A 606 -13.74 4.27 -3.95
C GLU A 606 -14.46 5.35 -4.76
N SER A 607 -13.80 6.48 -5.06
CA SER A 607 -14.40 7.54 -5.88
C SER A 607 -14.72 7.05 -7.29
N LYS A 608 -15.90 7.40 -7.78
CA LYS A 608 -16.32 7.11 -9.16
C LYS A 608 -15.63 8.00 -10.19
N ASP A 609 -15.06 9.11 -9.73
CA ASP A 609 -14.40 10.09 -10.57
C ASP A 609 -12.88 9.98 -10.37
N VAL A 610 -12.20 9.54 -11.42
CA VAL A 610 -10.73 9.40 -11.47
C VAL A 610 -10.06 10.77 -11.38
N GLY A 611 -10.76 11.83 -11.81
CA GLY A 611 -10.33 13.22 -11.68
C GLY A 611 -10.48 13.76 -10.27
N TYR A 612 -11.33 13.19 -9.41
CA TYR A 612 -11.57 13.71 -8.06
C TYR A 612 -10.29 13.84 -7.23
N ALA A 613 -9.39 12.86 -7.28
CA ALA A 613 -8.12 12.94 -6.55
C ALA A 613 -7.13 13.97 -7.16
N LEU A 614 -7.29 14.29 -8.45
CA LEU A 614 -6.44 15.23 -9.20
C LEU A 614 -6.97 16.67 -9.15
N ASP A 615 -8.29 16.82 -9.06
CA ASP A 615 -9.04 18.09 -9.10
C ASP A 615 -9.49 18.54 -7.70
N ALA A 616 -9.37 17.68 -6.67
CA ALA A 616 -9.71 18.04 -5.30
C ALA A 616 -8.79 19.15 -4.78
N PRO A 617 -9.36 20.25 -4.24
CA PRO A 617 -8.56 21.30 -3.62
C PRO A 617 -7.78 20.73 -2.42
N ILE A 618 -6.47 20.95 -2.38
CA ILE A 618 -5.63 20.55 -1.24
C ILE A 618 -5.96 21.46 -0.06
N ILE A 619 -6.84 21.01 0.82
CA ILE A 619 -7.21 21.71 2.05
C ILE A 619 -6.57 20.97 3.24
N MET A 620 -5.55 21.55 3.86
CA MET A 620 -4.95 20.94 5.04
C MET A 620 -5.94 20.94 6.22
N GLY A 621 -6.44 19.77 6.60
CA GLY A 621 -7.21 19.55 7.83
C GLY A 621 -8.74 19.55 7.68
N ALA A 622 -9.29 19.20 6.52
CA ALA A 622 -10.74 19.14 6.35
C ALA A 622 -11.40 18.02 7.20
N VAL A 623 -12.40 18.39 8.00
CA VAL A 623 -13.24 17.46 8.81
C VAL A 623 -13.91 16.38 7.93
N GLN A 624 -14.15 16.69 6.65
CA GLN A 624 -14.69 15.75 5.65
C GLN A 624 -13.77 14.56 5.35
N ASP A 625 -12.44 14.73 5.44
CA ASP A 625 -11.50 13.63 5.18
C ASP A 625 -11.52 12.61 6.32
N GLN A 626 -11.68 13.06 7.57
CA GLN A 626 -11.82 12.16 8.72
C GLN A 626 -13.12 11.36 8.68
N GLU A 627 -14.23 11.99 8.28
CA GLU A 627 -15.51 11.31 8.14
C GLU A 627 -15.48 10.28 7.01
N THR A 628 -14.86 10.61 5.87
CA THR A 628 -14.68 9.71 4.72
C THR A 628 -13.77 8.52 5.06
N LEU A 629 -12.65 8.77 5.76
CA LEU A 629 -11.75 7.72 6.26
C LEU A 629 -12.46 6.81 7.26
N SER A 630 -13.23 7.38 8.19
CA SER A 630 -14.00 6.62 9.18
C SER A 630 -15.09 5.76 8.51
N THR A 631 -15.74 6.28 7.48
CA THR A 631 -16.76 5.58 6.69
C THR A 631 -16.15 4.43 5.90
N THR A 632 -15.01 4.67 5.26
CA THR A 632 -14.26 3.65 4.51
C THR A 632 -13.81 2.52 5.45
N LEU A 633 -13.25 2.88 6.62
CA LEU A 633 -12.86 1.91 7.64
C LEU A 633 -14.05 1.12 8.19
N SER A 634 -15.18 1.78 8.43
CA SER A 634 -16.41 1.12 8.88
C SER A 634 -16.95 0.14 7.84
N ARG A 635 -16.85 0.46 6.54
CA ARG A 635 -17.23 -0.45 5.45
C ARG A 635 -16.28 -1.64 5.36
N LEU A 636 -14.97 -1.40 5.40
CA LEU A 636 -13.95 -2.46 5.39
C LEU A 636 -14.14 -3.43 6.56
N ASN A 637 -14.44 -2.91 7.75
CA ASN A 637 -14.75 -3.73 8.94
C ASN A 637 -16.14 -4.38 8.90
N GLY A 638 -17.05 -3.90 8.05
CA GLY A 638 -18.41 -4.41 7.89
C GLY A 638 -18.55 -5.56 6.90
N TYR A 639 -17.51 -5.86 6.10
CA TYR A 639 -17.52 -7.03 5.23
C TYR A 639 -17.27 -8.31 6.07
N PRO A 640 -18.18 -9.30 6.02
CA PRO A 640 -18.00 -10.55 6.74
C PRO A 640 -16.72 -11.24 6.25
N GLY A 641 -15.83 -11.60 7.19
CA GLY A 641 -14.62 -12.36 6.88
C GLY A 641 -13.31 -11.59 6.70
N ILE A 642 -13.34 -10.26 6.68
CA ILE A 642 -12.12 -9.45 6.59
C ILE A 642 -11.54 -9.21 8.01
N PRO A 643 -10.23 -9.41 8.26
CA PRO A 643 -9.61 -9.01 9.51
C PRO A 643 -9.82 -7.51 9.77
N THR A 644 -10.09 -7.10 11.01
CA THR A 644 -10.29 -5.67 11.33
C THR A 644 -9.10 -4.83 10.89
N CYS A 645 -9.33 -3.89 9.97
CA CYS A 645 -8.31 -3.07 9.33
C CYS A 645 -7.83 -1.89 10.21
N ASN A 646 -7.93 -2.00 11.54
CA ASN A 646 -7.60 -0.91 12.46
C ASN A 646 -6.12 -0.48 12.40
N HIS A 647 -5.24 -1.34 11.88
CA HIS A 647 -3.83 -1.05 11.63
C HIS A 647 -3.59 -0.11 10.44
N LEU A 648 -4.61 0.14 9.60
CA LEU A 648 -4.53 1.11 8.49
C LEU A 648 -4.75 2.57 8.94
N LYS A 649 -4.99 2.83 10.24
CA LYS A 649 -5.13 4.17 10.80
C LYS A 649 -3.80 4.92 10.98
N SER A 650 -2.67 4.20 11.02
CA SER A 650 -1.31 4.76 11.07
C SER A 650 -0.80 5.04 9.67
#